data_AF-A0A9P6IPD6-F1
#
_entry.id   AF-A0A9P6IPD6-F1
#
_cell.length_a   1.000
_cell.length_b   1.000
_cell.length_c   1.000
_cell.angle_alpha   90.00
_cell.angle_beta   90.00
_cell.angle_gamma   90.00
#
_symmetry.space_group_name_H-M   'P 1'
#
loop_
_entity.id
_entity.type
_entity.pdbx_description
1 polymer ?
#
loop_
_entity_poly.entity_id
_entity_poly.type
_entity_poly.pdbx_seq_one_letter_code
_entity_poly.pdbx_strand_id
1 'polypeptide(L)'
;MACDQLTQQFRTKWSPDTIRIPAQLDEETGQQIILWRDVQQYFSNAKGALDNGRAVLFLTDNKFKRLEPWRIPYRPDTVLEVTAGDPVGDGRHSPAPSIEYSSQQPTASISVSAFSNGHASPDKRYRAQDSSDDRTPPFSEITASGISIASRRMMNSSTNNTVLTRTMSFGERASFRRHTSSNVKAIVQRAMSENFSQTPENFQCAVLLERLLRNQERGNQQQQQIMDLQKQTIDLQYHTLDRMAIIQSGIRTLITQTYELHEYPIPRLFIVLPEVTRRPQEMTRKLLPHQFRVYFLCECGEHTKSENTTTPHEVHLANHEGYDLDKPAEFFEKYGTYVLTLMYMFKVGTTAAGVVVPPCTGLKIDGELKAAPKLMEYMKDIGSLVDDSIMFLEDLKDNKNYGTEVEEAMRLNDRKILEGADLRQLKSYLKVKNEHVLGNMYRIVTLKGHVKWVCLEHYRETQEESASSMLKQYFKLGHGYINENLGEIQVVLGYSVAKEFYNALLTVPRIQKLIVCLEWEASTDDLRKLSTAVTKAGIVDLTIDGKSLLGRTLDLWHRYDRFDPIMQLAANGKLQALSLVMFKNLFRRLSSKAFIKAPQLRVLKIDSPFDTEPITWHSSLDQILTSCFNVVDFGLRVQKQELIVPVMMEILSKLKKSRCLELHYGQYTTTATISCGQIQTIQLFLPYIVDFAHDDQTYSTYSQCFLDEDITLKQAVTILRENQKLSEIRIGYQTARPNDMIQTIAATRHDLNTGTALRTVELICLQNDKNVRPVGVTMDFTGSEGVHDFCIDVSMVPQGGLLNSYYDILFDYGWSIKALDARDGAIDDELARLLDKSTEKKNSKLKSLTLDTKRLSQTGLKGMDRVISRSKRLERLVLDCQSLNIDTEREKANALLSQHGKQLTELSLHGDNCRHVKRWLAEAFPTREAFPKLTHLQLTLPYDSEPQDPHLYISWLSKMVSSPPSTSTSSSAQDNISTPEAWSPLKRLGLHYKNFALEDWKKIIEAIDFSQLETLDLTSTNFAMEQFDLLIECLSKLHGKAPLRVLNLLLSCLSEGQHELLTKLDAFKENAPHAKIIGLEKLEQN
;
A
#
# COMPACT_ATOMS: atom_id res chain seq x y z
N MET A 1 -25.62 17.50 -54.14
CA MET A 1 -24.52 16.75 -53.52
C MET A 1 -24.55 17.06 -52.03
N ALA A 2 -24.75 16.06 -51.18
CA ALA A 2 -24.57 16.26 -49.74
C ALA A 2 -23.07 16.44 -49.49
N CYS A 3 -22.69 17.37 -48.62
CA CYS A 3 -21.31 17.51 -48.20
C CYS A 3 -21.07 16.45 -47.13
N ASP A 4 -20.29 15.41 -47.43
CA ASP A 4 -19.97 14.37 -46.45
C ASP A 4 -19.24 15.00 -45.27
N GLN A 5 -19.91 15.04 -44.11
CA GLN A 5 -19.38 15.66 -42.92
C GLN A 5 -18.24 14.79 -42.38
N LEU A 6 -17.03 15.35 -42.31
CA LEU A 6 -15.86 14.65 -41.77
C LEU A 6 -16.14 14.22 -40.32
N THR A 7 -15.87 12.96 -39.99
CA THR A 7 -16.01 12.42 -38.62
C THR A 7 -14.75 11.71 -38.17
N GLN A 8 -14.36 11.88 -36.91
CA GLN A 8 -13.34 11.11 -36.23
C GLN A 8 -13.96 9.89 -35.56
N GLN A 9 -13.32 8.72 -35.68
CA GLN A 9 -13.70 7.53 -34.91
C GLN A 9 -12.93 7.47 -33.58
N PHE A 10 -13.64 7.18 -32.49
CA PHE A 10 -13.10 6.97 -31.16
C PHE A 10 -13.56 5.62 -30.59
N ARG A 11 -12.72 4.97 -29.77
CA ARG A 11 -13.09 3.79 -28.95
C ARG A 11 -12.43 3.86 -27.58
N THR A 12 -12.86 3.02 -26.64
CA THR A 12 -12.07 2.77 -25.41
C THR A 12 -11.18 1.54 -25.59
N LYS A 13 -10.19 1.35 -24.71
CA LYS A 13 -9.38 0.12 -24.68
C LYS A 13 -10.20 -1.17 -24.48
N TRP A 14 -11.37 -1.04 -23.86
CA TRP A 14 -12.18 -2.16 -23.38
C TRP A 14 -13.42 -2.46 -24.24
N SER A 15 -13.73 -1.61 -25.23
CA SER A 15 -14.85 -1.81 -26.16
C SER A 15 -14.38 -1.84 -27.62
N PRO A 16 -14.83 -2.80 -28.44
CA PRO A 16 -14.58 -2.80 -29.87
C PRO A 16 -15.42 -1.76 -30.62
N ASP A 17 -16.48 -1.23 -30.01
CA ASP A 17 -17.41 -0.30 -30.65
C ASP A 17 -16.75 1.08 -30.90
N THR A 18 -17.03 1.65 -32.06
CA THR A 18 -16.50 2.96 -32.46
C THR A 18 -17.60 4.03 -32.49
N ILE A 19 -17.32 5.16 -31.85
CA ILE A 19 -18.19 6.35 -31.85
C ILE A 19 -17.64 7.35 -32.85
N ARG A 20 -18.49 7.87 -33.73
CA ARG A 20 -18.13 8.89 -34.74
C ARG A 20 -18.52 10.27 -34.24
N ILE A 21 -17.53 11.14 -34.07
CA ILE A 21 -17.73 12.54 -33.65
C ILE A 21 -17.41 13.46 -34.84
N PRO A 22 -18.28 14.40 -35.23
CA PRO A 22 -18.02 15.32 -36.33
C PRO A 22 -16.80 16.21 -36.10
N ALA A 23 -15.96 16.35 -37.12
CA ALA A 23 -14.89 17.34 -37.17
C ALA A 23 -15.46 18.73 -37.51
N GLN A 24 -14.83 19.76 -36.97
CA GLN A 24 -15.18 21.17 -37.18
C GLN A 24 -13.93 21.91 -37.70
N LEU A 25 -14.13 22.91 -38.54
CA LEU A 25 -13.04 23.79 -38.98
C LEU A 25 -12.77 24.82 -37.88
N ASP A 26 -11.56 24.82 -37.34
CA ASP A 26 -11.14 25.76 -36.30
C ASP A 26 -10.82 27.13 -36.89
N GLU A 27 -11.51 28.18 -36.45
CA GLU A 27 -11.34 29.54 -37.00
C GLU A 27 -9.96 30.15 -36.70
N GLU A 28 -9.32 29.76 -35.59
CA GLU A 28 -8.01 30.28 -35.18
C GLU A 28 -6.85 29.62 -35.95
N THR A 29 -6.88 28.30 -36.11
CA THR A 29 -5.78 27.53 -36.71
C THR A 29 -6.01 27.16 -38.18
N GLY A 30 -7.24 27.28 -38.69
CA GLY A 30 -7.64 26.82 -40.02
C GLY A 30 -7.59 25.30 -40.21
N GLN A 31 -7.48 24.53 -39.13
CA GLN A 31 -7.37 23.07 -39.16
C GLN A 31 -8.72 22.40 -38.83
N GLN A 32 -8.92 21.18 -39.33
CA GLN A 32 -10.02 20.34 -38.86
C GLN A 32 -9.70 19.81 -37.46
N ILE A 33 -10.63 19.95 -36.52
CA ILE A 33 -10.48 19.61 -35.10
C ILE A 33 -11.64 18.77 -34.58
N ILE A 34 -11.41 18.15 -33.42
CA ILE A 34 -12.46 17.62 -32.54
C ILE A 34 -12.42 18.38 -31.22
N LEU A 35 -13.56 18.88 -30.76
CA LEU A 35 -13.69 19.51 -29.44
C LEU A 35 -13.67 18.45 -28.34
N TRP A 36 -12.88 18.66 -27.30
CA TRP A 36 -12.68 17.69 -26.23
C TRP A 36 -13.95 17.43 -25.42
N ARG A 37 -14.78 18.46 -25.23
CA ARG A 37 -16.09 18.33 -24.55
C ARG A 37 -17.02 17.35 -25.28
N ASP A 38 -16.95 17.31 -26.61
CA ASP A 38 -17.78 16.45 -27.44
C ASP A 38 -17.31 14.98 -27.29
N VAL A 39 -15.99 14.75 -27.12
CA VAL A 39 -15.44 13.44 -26.71
C VAL A 39 -15.93 13.07 -25.30
N GLN A 40 -15.87 14.01 -24.35
CA GLN A 40 -16.29 13.77 -22.96
C GLN A 40 -17.80 13.50 -22.82
N GLN A 41 -18.63 13.98 -23.74
CA GLN A 41 -20.07 13.67 -23.76
C GLN A 41 -20.34 12.16 -23.98
N TYR A 42 -19.50 11.48 -24.76
CA TYR A 42 -19.59 10.02 -24.97
C TYR A 42 -18.69 9.23 -24.01
N PHE A 43 -17.63 9.85 -23.48
CA PHE A 43 -16.64 9.23 -22.61
C PHE A 43 -16.38 10.13 -21.39
N SER A 44 -17.29 10.13 -20.41
CA SER A 44 -17.29 11.07 -19.26
C SER A 44 -15.96 11.22 -18.52
N ASN A 45 -15.18 10.14 -18.46
CA ASN A 45 -13.93 10.07 -17.70
C ASN A 45 -12.68 10.28 -18.57
N ALA A 46 -12.82 10.74 -19.82
CA ALA A 46 -11.73 10.93 -20.77
C ALA A 46 -10.73 12.00 -20.30
N LYS A 47 -9.46 11.59 -20.14
CA LYS A 47 -8.31 12.46 -19.84
C LYS A 47 -7.41 12.73 -21.06
N GLY A 48 -7.44 11.86 -22.07
CA GLY A 48 -6.69 12.05 -23.32
C GLY A 48 -7.08 11.03 -24.40
N ALA A 49 -6.39 11.08 -25.55
CA ALA A 49 -6.58 10.16 -26.67
C ALA A 49 -5.22 9.67 -27.20
N LEU A 50 -5.18 8.44 -27.71
CA LEU A 50 -4.02 7.81 -28.31
C LEU A 50 -4.27 7.51 -29.80
N ASP A 51 -3.28 7.79 -30.63
CA ASP A 51 -3.16 7.32 -32.00
C ASP A 51 -2.08 6.23 -32.02
N ASN A 52 -2.48 4.97 -32.22
CA ASN A 52 -1.58 3.81 -32.23
C ASN A 52 -0.62 3.77 -31.01
N GLY A 53 -1.16 4.02 -29.82
CA GLY A 53 -0.40 4.06 -28.56
C GLY A 53 0.38 5.36 -28.29
N ARG A 54 0.39 6.34 -29.20
CA ARG A 54 1.04 7.65 -29.03
C ARG A 54 0.01 8.70 -28.63
N ALA A 55 0.31 9.53 -27.63
CA ALA A 55 -0.62 10.57 -27.17
C ALA A 55 -0.91 11.62 -28.26
N VAL A 56 -2.19 11.85 -28.54
CA VAL A 56 -2.66 12.98 -29.35
C VAL A 56 -2.66 14.21 -28.46
N LEU A 57 -1.77 15.16 -28.76
CA LEU A 57 -1.65 16.40 -27.99
C LEU A 57 -2.82 17.35 -28.29
N PHE A 58 -3.26 18.07 -27.26
CA PHE A 58 -4.15 19.22 -27.41
C PHE A 58 -3.45 20.33 -28.21
N LEU A 59 -4.21 21.04 -29.04
CA LEU A 59 -3.68 22.21 -29.75
C LEU A 59 -3.32 23.32 -28.77
N THR A 60 -2.19 23.98 -29.03
CA THR A 60 -1.68 25.11 -28.25
C THR A 60 -1.49 26.34 -29.12
N ASP A 61 -1.59 27.51 -28.49
CA ASP A 61 -1.20 28.77 -29.12
C ASP A 61 0.33 28.88 -29.34
N ASN A 62 0.76 30.01 -29.91
CA ASN A 62 2.16 30.34 -30.11
C ASN A 62 2.96 30.61 -28.81
N LYS A 63 2.32 30.50 -27.63
CA LYS A 63 2.93 30.59 -26.29
C LYS A 63 2.90 29.24 -25.56
N PHE A 64 2.58 28.15 -26.25
CA PHE A 64 2.41 26.80 -25.71
C PHE A 64 1.27 26.67 -24.67
N LYS A 65 0.35 27.64 -24.58
CA LYS A 65 -0.86 27.51 -23.77
C LYS A 65 -1.90 26.70 -24.56
N ARG A 66 -2.58 25.76 -23.91
CA ARG A 66 -3.71 25.03 -24.53
C ARG A 66 -4.78 26.03 -24.99
N LEU A 67 -5.28 25.82 -26.19
CA LEU A 67 -6.40 26.57 -26.73
C LEU A 67 -7.70 26.22 -25.96
N GLU A 68 -8.54 27.21 -25.71
CA GLU A 68 -9.84 27.05 -25.04
C GLU A 68 -10.97 27.45 -26.02
N PRO A 69 -11.99 26.61 -26.25
CA PRO A 69 -12.21 25.28 -25.66
C PRO A 69 -11.17 24.25 -26.10
N TRP A 70 -10.84 23.30 -25.21
CA TRP A 70 -9.82 22.28 -25.50
C TRP A 70 -10.20 21.47 -26.74
N ARG A 71 -9.23 21.32 -27.65
CA ARG A 71 -9.42 20.74 -28.99
C ARG A 71 -8.19 19.91 -29.39
N ILE A 72 -8.42 18.81 -30.10
CA ILE A 72 -7.39 17.95 -30.69
C ILE A 72 -7.48 17.98 -32.23
N PRO A 73 -6.36 17.82 -32.95
CA PRO A 73 -6.39 17.80 -34.41
C PRO A 73 -7.11 16.56 -34.95
N TYR A 74 -7.87 16.74 -36.03
CA TYR A 74 -8.50 15.65 -36.78
C TYR A 74 -7.45 14.71 -37.40
N ARG A 75 -7.71 13.40 -37.33
CA ARG A 75 -6.89 12.31 -37.85
C ARG A 75 -7.74 11.45 -38.80
N PRO A 76 -7.75 11.75 -40.11
CA PRO A 76 -8.52 10.96 -41.08
C PRO A 76 -8.12 9.49 -41.04
N ASP A 77 -9.09 8.61 -41.27
CA ASP A 77 -8.94 7.15 -41.36
C ASP A 77 -8.35 6.43 -40.13
N THR A 78 -8.19 7.16 -39.01
CA THR A 78 -7.66 6.63 -37.74
C THR A 78 -8.78 6.45 -36.70
N VAL A 79 -8.72 5.36 -35.92
CA VAL A 79 -9.53 5.21 -34.70
C VAL A 79 -8.70 5.61 -33.49
N LEU A 80 -9.11 6.67 -32.80
CA LEU A 80 -8.42 7.17 -31.60
C LEU A 80 -8.88 6.40 -30.36
N GLU A 81 -7.94 5.94 -29.55
CA GLU A 81 -8.23 5.24 -28.29
C GLU A 81 -8.29 6.23 -27.13
N VAL A 82 -9.46 6.37 -26.51
CA VAL A 82 -9.68 7.31 -25.41
C VAL A 82 -9.11 6.73 -24.11
N THR A 83 -8.19 7.46 -23.48
CA THR A 83 -7.70 7.13 -22.14
C THR A 83 -8.61 7.74 -21.09
N ALA A 84 -9.32 6.86 -20.38
CA ALA A 84 -9.98 7.23 -19.14
C ALA A 84 -8.93 7.47 -18.05
N GLY A 85 -9.24 8.35 -17.09
CA GLY A 85 -8.54 8.29 -15.80
C GLY A 85 -8.86 7.00 -15.06
N ASP A 86 -8.01 6.65 -14.09
CA ASP A 86 -8.40 5.68 -13.06
C ASP A 86 -9.79 6.06 -12.53
N PRO A 87 -10.71 5.10 -12.39
CA PRO A 87 -11.99 5.38 -11.75
C PRO A 87 -11.70 5.84 -10.33
N VAL A 88 -11.92 7.13 -10.07
CA VAL A 88 -12.15 7.60 -8.71
C VAL A 88 -13.26 6.71 -8.14
N GLY A 89 -13.02 6.15 -6.95
CA GLY A 89 -13.67 4.94 -6.46
C GLY A 89 -15.15 5.03 -6.09
N ASP A 90 -15.97 5.70 -6.89
CA ASP A 90 -17.43 5.63 -6.84
C ASP A 90 -17.92 4.56 -7.81
N GLY A 91 -18.36 3.44 -7.23
CA GLY A 91 -18.87 2.32 -7.99
C GLY A 91 -20.29 2.57 -8.53
N ARG A 92 -20.48 2.17 -9.79
CA ARG A 92 -21.76 1.93 -10.49
C ARG A 92 -22.43 3.13 -11.18
N HIS A 93 -22.04 3.34 -12.44
CA HIS A 93 -23.02 3.66 -13.49
C HIS A 93 -22.89 2.66 -14.65
N SER A 94 -24.05 2.23 -15.16
CA SER A 94 -24.22 1.60 -16.48
C SER A 94 -25.24 2.45 -17.25
N PRO A 95 -25.19 2.49 -18.60
CA PRO A 95 -25.77 3.58 -19.36
C PRO A 95 -27.31 3.55 -19.45
N ALA A 96 -27.87 4.75 -19.61
CA ALA A 96 -29.30 5.03 -19.79
C ALA A 96 -29.76 4.76 -21.26
N PRO A 97 -31.08 4.80 -21.56
CA PRO A 97 -31.66 3.99 -22.63
C PRO A 97 -31.56 4.57 -24.05
N SER A 98 -31.75 3.67 -25.02
CA SER A 98 -31.95 3.93 -26.44
C SER A 98 -33.05 4.97 -26.69
N ILE A 99 -32.77 5.98 -27.52
CA ILE A 99 -33.79 6.90 -28.04
C ILE A 99 -34.47 6.24 -29.24
N GLU A 100 -35.75 5.86 -29.09
CA GLU A 100 -36.56 5.38 -30.20
C GLU A 100 -36.94 6.54 -31.15
N TYR A 101 -36.39 6.53 -32.36
CA TYR A 101 -36.93 7.32 -33.46
C TYR A 101 -38.13 6.58 -34.07
N SER A 102 -39.34 7.06 -33.75
CA SER A 102 -40.56 6.60 -34.42
C SER A 102 -40.51 7.00 -35.90
N SER A 103 -40.43 6.00 -36.78
CA SER A 103 -40.72 6.15 -38.21
C SER A 103 -41.84 5.18 -38.59
N GLN A 104 -42.88 5.73 -39.23
CA GLN A 104 -44.06 4.99 -39.65
C GLN A 104 -43.87 4.42 -41.07
N GLN A 105 -44.79 3.52 -41.45
CA GLN A 105 -45.03 2.93 -42.78
C GLN A 105 -44.25 1.64 -43.13
N PRO A 106 -44.77 0.79 -44.04
CA PRO A 106 -46.00 0.04 -43.77
C PRO A 106 -45.86 -1.46 -44.07
N THR A 107 -46.81 -2.25 -43.55
CA THR A 107 -46.90 -3.69 -43.76
C THR A 107 -47.21 -4.06 -45.22
N ALA A 108 -46.34 -4.86 -45.84
CA ALA A 108 -46.64 -5.61 -47.06
C ALA A 108 -46.24 -7.08 -46.87
N SER A 109 -47.25 -7.91 -46.57
CA SER A 109 -47.10 -9.37 -46.47
C SER A 109 -47.06 -10.00 -47.86
N ILE A 110 -46.00 -10.75 -48.18
CA ILE A 110 -46.02 -11.75 -49.25
C ILE A 110 -45.52 -13.08 -48.68
N SER A 111 -46.32 -14.11 -48.90
CA SER A 111 -46.09 -15.49 -48.49
C SER A 111 -45.54 -16.33 -49.66
N VAL A 112 -45.35 -17.63 -49.39
CA VAL A 112 -45.41 -18.78 -50.33
C VAL A 112 -44.11 -19.59 -50.55
N SER A 113 -44.21 -20.83 -50.06
CA SER A 113 -43.61 -22.12 -50.46
C SER A 113 -42.09 -22.30 -50.66
N ALA A 114 -41.55 -23.16 -49.79
CA ALA A 114 -40.81 -24.39 -50.11
C ALA A 114 -40.58 -24.77 -51.59
N PHE A 115 -39.35 -25.22 -51.88
CA PHE A 115 -39.09 -26.36 -52.77
C PHE A 115 -37.96 -27.24 -52.21
N SER A 116 -37.87 -28.47 -52.70
CA SER A 116 -37.18 -29.59 -52.06
C SER A 116 -36.06 -30.21 -52.92
N ASN A 117 -35.28 -31.10 -52.28
CA ASN A 117 -34.44 -32.15 -52.85
C ASN A 117 -33.12 -31.76 -53.56
N GLY A 118 -32.11 -32.62 -53.42
CA GLY A 118 -30.89 -32.60 -54.24
C GLY A 118 -29.69 -33.35 -53.66
N HIS A 119 -29.68 -34.69 -53.76
CA HIS A 119 -28.50 -35.51 -53.48
C HIS A 119 -27.27 -35.09 -54.31
N ALA A 120 -26.07 -35.19 -53.73
CA ALA A 120 -24.99 -36.04 -54.27
C ALA A 120 -23.79 -36.17 -53.30
N SER A 121 -23.38 -37.40 -53.02
CA SER A 121 -21.97 -37.74 -52.73
C SER A 121 -21.31 -38.09 -54.07
N PRO A 122 -20.00 -37.85 -54.26
CA PRO A 122 -19.09 -38.98 -54.03
C PRO A 122 -17.71 -38.63 -53.43
N ASP A 123 -17.36 -39.44 -52.44
CA ASP A 123 -16.08 -40.16 -52.29
C ASP A 123 -15.02 -39.97 -53.41
N LYS A 124 -13.79 -39.60 -53.02
CA LYS A 124 -12.57 -40.14 -53.64
C LYS A 124 -11.31 -39.97 -52.76
N ARG A 125 -10.73 -41.12 -52.39
CA ARG A 125 -9.35 -41.26 -51.89
C ARG A 125 -8.33 -40.69 -52.88
N TYR A 126 -7.23 -40.12 -52.39
CA TYR A 126 -5.90 -40.44 -52.91
C TYR A 126 -4.84 -40.40 -51.80
N ARG A 127 -3.71 -41.07 -52.05
CA ARG A 127 -2.69 -41.48 -51.07
C ARG A 127 -1.41 -40.65 -51.26
N ALA A 128 -0.59 -40.58 -50.22
CA ALA A 128 0.67 -39.81 -50.18
C ALA A 128 1.72 -40.25 -51.23
N GLN A 129 2.62 -39.33 -51.59
CA GLN A 129 4.05 -39.63 -51.75
C GLN A 129 4.95 -38.38 -51.71
N ASP A 130 6.24 -38.62 -51.49
CA ASP A 130 7.31 -37.65 -51.24
C ASP A 130 7.70 -36.75 -52.43
N SER A 131 8.33 -35.62 -52.12
CA SER A 131 9.48 -35.12 -52.87
C SER A 131 10.34 -34.18 -52.01
N SER A 132 11.63 -34.48 -51.91
CA SER A 132 12.65 -33.48 -51.55
C SER A 132 12.75 -32.41 -52.65
N ASP A 133 13.10 -31.17 -52.30
CA ASP A 133 14.38 -30.64 -52.79
C ASP A 133 14.81 -29.31 -52.14
N ASP A 134 16.12 -29.26 -52.00
CA ASP A 134 17.02 -28.15 -51.69
C ASP A 134 16.81 -26.90 -52.58
N ARG A 135 16.96 -25.70 -51.98
CA ARG A 135 17.49 -24.48 -52.62
C ARG A 135 17.55 -23.28 -51.67
N THR A 136 18.77 -22.86 -51.35
CA THR A 136 19.10 -21.45 -51.07
C THR A 136 18.98 -20.61 -52.36
N PRO A 137 18.77 -19.28 -52.27
CA PRO A 137 19.80 -18.34 -52.77
C PRO A 137 19.81 -17.01 -51.95
N PRO A 138 20.48 -15.90 -52.35
CA PRO A 138 21.88 -15.71 -51.98
C PRO A 138 22.20 -14.32 -51.38
N PHE A 139 23.43 -14.17 -50.89
CA PHE A 139 24.06 -12.88 -50.60
C PHE A 139 24.21 -12.02 -51.86
N SER A 140 24.12 -10.69 -51.72
CA SER A 140 24.80 -9.75 -52.62
C SER A 140 25.22 -8.48 -51.86
N GLU A 141 26.52 -8.19 -51.94
CA GLU A 141 27.10 -6.88 -51.61
C GLU A 141 26.78 -5.87 -52.73
N ILE A 142 26.95 -4.56 -52.48
CA ILE A 142 27.77 -3.65 -53.33
C ILE A 142 27.81 -2.21 -52.76
N THR A 143 29.03 -1.82 -52.35
CA THR A 143 29.71 -0.50 -52.39
C THR A 143 29.08 0.82 -51.90
N ALA A 144 29.94 1.61 -51.26
CA ALA A 144 29.74 3.01 -50.85
C ALA A 144 29.95 4.05 -51.98
N SER A 145 29.46 5.28 -51.78
CA SER A 145 30.16 6.53 -52.15
C SER A 145 29.44 7.82 -51.68
N GLY A 146 30.16 8.68 -50.94
CA GLY A 146 29.97 10.15 -50.85
C GLY A 146 29.04 10.66 -49.73
N ILE A 147 29.29 11.77 -49.02
CA ILE A 147 29.96 13.03 -49.41
C ILE A 147 30.63 13.74 -48.19
N SER A 148 31.81 14.31 -48.46
CA SER A 148 32.51 15.48 -47.85
C SER A 148 32.53 15.80 -46.34
N ILE A 149 33.77 16.01 -45.89
CA ILE A 149 34.20 16.76 -44.69
C ILE A 149 33.91 18.27 -44.85
N ALA A 150 33.56 18.96 -43.75
CA ALA A 150 33.88 20.38 -43.54
C ALA A 150 33.85 20.74 -42.04
N SER A 151 35.01 21.01 -41.44
CA SER A 151 35.13 21.45 -40.04
C SER A 151 35.05 22.98 -39.89
N ARG A 152 34.31 23.50 -38.90
CA ARG A 152 34.74 24.69 -38.12
C ARG A 152 33.94 24.96 -36.83
N ARG A 153 34.73 25.17 -35.75
CA ARG A 153 34.50 25.97 -34.53
C ARG A 153 33.15 26.72 -34.39
N MET A 154 32.54 26.64 -33.19
CA MET A 154 32.94 27.48 -32.04
C MET A 154 32.47 26.89 -30.69
N MET A 155 33.13 27.30 -29.61
CA MET A 155 32.77 26.95 -28.23
C MET A 155 31.59 27.80 -27.74
N ASN A 156 30.79 27.27 -26.81
CA ASN A 156 30.28 28.02 -25.66
C ASN A 156 29.81 27.06 -24.56
N SER A 157 30.36 27.19 -23.36
CA SER A 157 29.97 26.43 -22.16
C SER A 157 30.01 27.32 -20.92
N SER A 158 28.86 27.51 -20.29
CA SER A 158 28.59 28.25 -19.04
C SER A 158 27.14 27.91 -18.68
N THR A 159 26.66 27.57 -17.48
CA THR A 159 27.06 27.74 -16.06
C THR A 159 26.45 26.58 -15.24
N ASN A 160 26.88 26.14 -14.06
CA ASN A 160 27.93 26.55 -13.10
C ASN A 160 28.35 25.32 -12.25
N ASN A 161 29.56 25.33 -11.69
CA ASN A 161 29.78 24.97 -10.28
C ASN A 161 31.18 25.44 -9.82
N THR A 162 31.24 26.05 -8.64
CA THR A 162 32.30 27.02 -8.31
C THR A 162 33.11 26.59 -7.08
N VAL A 163 34.32 26.06 -7.29
CA VAL A 163 35.29 25.80 -6.19
C VAL A 163 36.69 26.22 -6.64
N LEU A 164 37.35 27.01 -5.77
CA LEU A 164 38.77 27.41 -5.73
C LEU A 164 39.54 27.56 -7.06
N THR A 165 39.88 28.81 -7.39
CA THR A 165 41.26 29.12 -7.82
C THR A 165 41.64 30.53 -7.40
N ARG A 166 42.42 30.67 -6.32
CA ARG A 166 43.00 31.95 -5.86
C ARG A 166 44.48 31.82 -5.54
N THR A 167 45.24 31.30 -6.49
CA THR A 167 46.71 31.35 -6.50
C THR A 167 47.17 32.77 -6.84
N MET A 168 47.24 33.64 -5.83
CA MET A 168 47.96 34.90 -5.96
C MET A 168 49.47 34.68 -5.81
N SER A 169 50.23 35.39 -6.64
CA SER A 169 51.68 35.31 -6.77
C SER A 169 52.44 35.65 -5.48
N PHE A 170 53.06 34.63 -4.87
CA PHE A 170 53.98 34.82 -3.73
C PHE A 170 55.45 35.10 -4.14
N GLY A 171 55.77 35.06 -5.43
CA GLY A 171 57.15 35.15 -5.95
C GLY A 171 57.86 36.48 -5.69
N GLU A 172 57.15 37.61 -5.60
CA GLU A 172 57.77 38.94 -5.60
C GLU A 172 58.08 39.50 -4.20
N ARG A 173 57.65 38.84 -3.11
CA ARG A 173 57.95 39.31 -1.73
C ARG A 173 59.21 38.71 -1.10
N ALA A 174 59.78 37.66 -1.69
CA ALA A 174 60.99 37.00 -1.17
C ALA A 174 62.28 37.81 -1.45
N SER A 175 62.36 38.49 -2.60
CA SER A 175 63.48 39.35 -2.98
C SER A 175 63.59 40.60 -2.09
N PHE A 176 62.46 41.25 -1.80
CA PHE A 176 62.43 42.49 -1.02
C PHE A 176 62.89 42.32 0.46
N ARG A 177 62.68 41.15 1.07
CA ARG A 177 63.11 40.88 2.47
C ARG A 177 64.61 40.60 2.63
N ARG A 178 65.31 40.11 1.59
CA ARG A 178 66.76 39.85 1.69
C ARG A 178 67.58 41.15 1.72
N HIS A 179 67.16 42.18 0.98
CA HIS A 179 67.84 43.49 1.01
C HIS A 179 67.62 44.27 2.31
N THR A 180 66.44 44.21 2.92
CA THR A 180 66.19 44.91 4.19
C THR A 180 66.90 44.27 5.38
N SER A 181 67.01 42.94 5.44
CA SER A 181 67.74 42.24 6.51
C SER A 181 69.26 42.51 6.47
N SER A 182 69.86 42.54 5.28
CA SER A 182 71.29 42.85 5.10
C SER A 182 71.62 44.28 5.52
N ASN A 183 70.80 45.25 5.11
CA ASN A 183 70.99 46.65 5.47
C ASN A 183 70.81 46.91 6.98
N VAL A 184 69.88 46.23 7.66
CA VAL A 184 69.71 46.36 9.12
C VAL A 184 70.91 45.79 9.89
N LYS A 185 71.46 44.62 9.51
CA LYS A 185 72.70 44.12 10.14
C LYS A 185 73.87 45.10 9.92
N ALA A 186 74.02 45.67 8.72
CA ALA A 186 75.07 46.66 8.45
C ALA A 186 74.91 47.99 9.22
N ILE A 187 73.69 48.51 9.38
CA ILE A 187 73.40 49.74 10.13
C ILE A 187 73.66 49.53 11.63
N VAL A 188 73.20 48.40 12.20
CA VAL A 188 73.46 48.05 13.61
C VAL A 188 74.96 47.88 13.87
N GLN A 189 75.68 47.20 12.97
CA GLN A 189 77.11 46.94 13.15
C GLN A 189 77.97 48.20 12.99
N ARG A 190 77.54 49.18 12.18
CA ARG A 190 78.14 50.53 12.11
C ARG A 190 77.84 51.38 13.36
N ALA A 191 76.62 51.30 13.89
CA ALA A 191 76.26 51.98 15.14
C ALA A 191 77.05 51.45 16.35
N MET A 192 77.45 50.17 16.34
CA MET A 192 78.32 49.59 17.38
C MET A 192 79.79 50.03 17.28
N SER A 193 80.28 50.39 16.09
CA SER A 193 81.70 50.76 15.91
C SER A 193 82.02 52.24 16.19
N GLU A 194 81.03 53.14 16.18
CA GLU A 194 81.30 54.59 16.09
C GLU A 194 81.15 55.39 17.40
N ASN A 195 80.59 54.84 18.49
CA ASN A 195 80.55 55.54 19.79
C ASN A 195 80.30 54.62 21.00
N PHE A 196 81.38 54.05 21.57
CA PHE A 196 81.31 53.30 22.84
C PHE A 196 82.38 53.75 23.85
N SER A 197 82.14 54.91 24.46
CA SER A 197 82.85 55.37 25.65
C SER A 197 81.85 55.58 26.81
N GLN A 198 81.88 54.63 27.76
CA GLN A 198 81.52 54.85 29.18
C GLN A 198 80.08 55.25 29.57
N THR A 199 79.08 54.37 29.39
CA THR A 199 77.94 54.26 30.33
C THR A 199 77.50 52.80 30.57
N PRO A 200 77.07 52.41 31.79
CA PRO A 200 76.64 51.03 32.08
C PRO A 200 75.32 50.60 31.43
N GLU A 201 74.42 51.54 31.14
CA GLU A 201 73.08 51.26 30.58
C GLU A 201 73.14 50.63 29.18
N ASN A 202 74.19 50.94 28.41
CA ASN A 202 74.39 50.44 27.06
C ASN A 202 74.63 48.90 27.01
N PHE A 203 75.05 48.27 28.10
CA PHE A 203 75.30 46.82 28.13
C PHE A 203 73.99 46.01 28.09
N GLN A 204 72.92 46.49 28.74
CA GLN A 204 71.60 45.83 28.66
C GLN A 204 71.02 45.91 27.24
N CYS A 205 71.25 47.02 26.53
CA CYS A 205 70.75 47.20 25.16
C CYS A 205 71.41 46.21 24.18
N ALA A 206 72.72 45.98 24.31
CA ALA A 206 73.44 44.97 23.51
C ALA A 206 72.92 43.54 23.74
N VAL A 207 72.73 43.15 25.01
CA VAL A 207 72.19 41.81 25.37
C VAL A 207 70.76 41.61 24.89
N LEU A 208 69.91 42.66 24.97
CA LEU A 208 68.55 42.61 24.44
C LEU A 208 68.54 42.45 22.91
N LEU A 209 69.41 43.17 22.21
CA LEU A 209 69.51 43.12 20.75
C LEU A 209 70.03 41.76 20.25
N GLU A 210 71.00 41.17 20.96
CA GLU A 210 71.47 39.81 20.65
C GLU A 210 70.37 38.77 20.86
N ARG A 211 69.58 38.89 21.94
CA ARG A 211 68.43 38.02 22.20
C ARG A 211 67.34 38.18 21.11
N LEU A 212 67.10 39.39 20.62
CA LEU A 212 66.18 39.64 19.50
C LEU A 212 66.69 39.01 18.19
N LEU A 213 67.99 39.14 17.87
CA LEU A 213 68.59 38.53 16.68
C LEU A 213 68.53 36.99 16.75
N ARG A 214 68.88 36.37 17.88
CA ARG A 214 68.75 34.92 18.08
C ARG A 214 67.30 34.43 17.98
N ASN A 215 66.33 35.20 18.47
CA ASN A 215 64.91 34.89 18.33
C ASN A 215 64.43 35.02 16.88
N GLN A 216 64.91 36.03 16.13
CA GLN A 216 64.61 36.19 14.72
C GLN A 216 65.18 35.05 13.87
N GLU A 217 66.41 34.61 14.16
CA GLU A 217 67.04 33.46 13.48
C GLU A 217 66.31 32.15 13.77
N ARG A 218 65.86 31.92 15.01
CA ARG A 218 64.97 30.78 15.36
C ARG A 218 63.63 30.85 14.63
N GLY A 219 62.99 32.02 14.57
CA GLY A 219 61.73 32.20 13.84
C GLY A 219 61.87 31.90 12.36
N ASN A 220 62.96 32.34 11.73
CA ASN A 220 63.27 32.01 10.34
C ASN A 220 63.52 30.50 10.13
N GLN A 221 64.23 29.83 11.05
CA GLN A 221 64.46 28.38 10.99
C GLN A 221 63.14 27.59 11.13
N GLN A 222 62.29 27.94 12.08
CA GLN A 222 60.97 27.31 12.25
C GLN A 222 60.08 27.53 11.01
N GLN A 223 60.08 28.73 10.44
CA GLN A 223 59.30 29.01 9.24
C GLN A 223 59.81 28.25 8.01
N GLN A 224 61.12 28.03 7.89
CA GLN A 224 61.68 27.17 6.85
C GLN A 224 61.25 25.70 7.04
N GLN A 225 61.37 25.16 8.25
CA GLN A 225 60.91 23.80 8.57
C GLN A 225 59.42 23.59 8.25
N ILE A 226 58.56 24.58 8.54
CA ILE A 226 57.13 24.52 8.21
C ILE A 226 56.92 24.50 6.70
N MET A 227 57.65 25.31 5.92
CA MET A 227 57.54 25.29 4.45
C MET A 227 58.04 23.96 3.85
N ASP A 228 59.11 23.38 4.39
CA ASP A 228 59.65 22.10 3.93
C ASP A 228 58.69 20.93 4.26
N LEU A 229 58.07 20.93 5.46
CA LEU A 229 57.00 20.00 5.85
C LEU A 229 55.74 20.15 4.99
N GLN A 230 55.32 21.39 4.71
CA GLN A 230 54.19 21.65 3.82
C GLN A 230 54.47 21.15 2.40
N LYS A 231 55.68 21.37 1.89
CA LYS A 231 56.09 20.85 0.57
C LYS A 231 56.07 19.32 0.55
N GLN A 232 56.68 18.65 1.53
CA GLN A 232 56.63 17.18 1.63
C GLN A 232 55.19 16.64 1.71
N THR A 233 54.30 17.32 2.43
CA THR A 233 52.89 16.94 2.54
C THR A 233 52.16 17.09 1.20
N ILE A 234 52.42 18.17 0.47
CA ILE A 234 51.85 18.42 -0.86
C ILE A 234 52.36 17.40 -1.88
N ASP A 235 53.67 17.15 -1.90
CA ASP A 235 54.29 16.17 -2.81
C ASP A 235 53.74 14.75 -2.54
N LEU A 236 53.54 14.37 -1.27
CA LEU A 236 52.90 13.12 -0.85
C LEU A 236 51.42 13.03 -1.29
N GLN A 237 50.67 14.14 -1.19
CA GLN A 237 49.28 14.22 -1.65
C GLN A 237 49.18 14.06 -3.17
N TYR A 238 50.04 14.73 -3.96
CA TYR A 238 50.07 14.57 -5.41
C TYR A 238 50.41 13.15 -5.83
N HIS A 239 51.43 12.53 -5.22
CA HIS A 239 51.79 11.13 -5.51
C HIS A 239 50.66 10.15 -5.15
N THR A 240 49.91 10.43 -4.08
CA THR A 240 48.73 9.63 -3.70
C THR A 240 47.59 9.77 -4.69
N LEU A 241 47.29 11.00 -5.14
CA LEU A 241 46.25 11.28 -6.13
C LEU A 241 46.57 10.68 -7.50
N ASP A 242 47.82 10.73 -7.94
CA ASP A 242 48.25 10.14 -9.22
C ASP A 242 48.18 8.61 -9.19
N ARG A 243 48.66 7.97 -8.10
CA ARG A 243 48.42 6.54 -7.84
C ARG A 243 46.93 6.21 -7.90
N MET A 244 46.05 7.00 -7.26
CA MET A 244 44.61 6.78 -7.31
C MET A 244 44.02 6.93 -8.71
N ALA A 245 44.47 7.90 -9.52
CA ALA A 245 43.99 8.09 -10.89
C ALA A 245 44.37 6.91 -11.80
N ILE A 246 45.60 6.39 -11.67
CA ILE A 246 46.07 5.19 -12.40
C ILE A 246 45.23 3.97 -11.98
N ILE A 247 45.01 3.78 -10.68
CA ILE A 247 44.17 2.70 -10.13
C ILE A 247 42.73 2.79 -10.67
N GLN A 248 42.10 3.97 -10.62
CA GLN A 248 40.75 4.20 -11.14
C GLN A 248 40.64 3.93 -12.65
N SER A 249 41.65 4.30 -13.44
CA SER A 249 41.70 4.00 -14.87
C SER A 249 41.75 2.48 -15.11
N GLY A 250 42.64 1.76 -14.43
CA GLY A 250 42.74 0.30 -14.51
C GLY A 250 41.43 -0.40 -14.13
N ILE A 251 40.80 0.02 -13.02
CA ILE A 251 39.51 -0.50 -12.56
C ILE A 251 38.41 -0.26 -13.59
N ARG A 252 38.32 0.95 -14.16
CA ARG A 252 37.32 1.26 -15.19
C ARG A 252 37.49 0.36 -16.41
N THR A 253 38.71 0.12 -16.84
CA THR A 253 39.01 -0.79 -17.96
C THR A 253 38.62 -2.23 -17.64
N LEU A 254 38.97 -2.73 -16.45
CA LEU A 254 38.59 -4.07 -15.98
C LEU A 254 37.07 -4.29 -15.94
N ILE A 255 36.32 -3.30 -15.45
CA ILE A 255 34.86 -3.38 -15.32
C ILE A 255 34.15 -3.22 -16.67
N THR A 256 34.71 -2.47 -17.61
CA THR A 256 34.09 -2.19 -18.92
C THR A 256 34.34 -3.26 -19.99
N GLN A 257 35.30 -4.19 -19.78
CA GLN A 257 35.52 -5.36 -20.64
C GLN A 257 34.40 -6.44 -20.55
N THR A 258 33.15 -6.04 -20.39
CA THR A 258 32.00 -6.96 -20.31
C THR A 258 31.50 -7.49 -21.66
N TYR A 259 31.95 -6.90 -22.78
CA TYR A 259 31.29 -7.05 -24.09
C TYR A 259 31.66 -8.30 -24.93
N GLU A 260 32.76 -8.99 -24.68
CA GLU A 260 33.26 -10.04 -25.60
C GLU A 260 33.19 -11.47 -25.03
N LEU A 261 32.71 -11.65 -23.79
CA LEU A 261 33.22 -12.72 -22.93
C LEU A 261 32.12 -13.66 -22.40
N HIS A 262 31.44 -14.31 -23.34
CA HIS A 262 30.42 -15.33 -23.07
C HIS A 262 31.00 -16.70 -22.67
N GLU A 263 32.28 -16.96 -22.97
CA GLU A 263 32.97 -18.25 -22.81
C GLU A 263 33.48 -18.58 -21.38
N TYR A 264 33.34 -17.70 -20.39
CA TYR A 264 33.99 -17.89 -19.09
C TYR A 264 33.29 -18.90 -18.16
N PRO A 265 34.03 -19.89 -17.62
CA PRO A 265 33.54 -20.83 -16.60
C PRO A 265 33.84 -20.39 -15.15
N ILE A 266 34.36 -19.19 -14.92
CA ILE A 266 34.87 -18.71 -13.63
C ILE A 266 34.62 -17.21 -13.43
N PRO A 267 34.38 -16.70 -12.19
CA PRO A 267 34.25 -15.27 -11.93
C PRO A 267 35.55 -14.51 -12.20
N ARG A 268 35.42 -13.24 -12.59
CA ARG A 268 36.58 -12.39 -12.95
C ARG A 268 37.13 -11.65 -11.74
N LEU A 269 36.24 -11.14 -10.90
CA LEU A 269 36.61 -10.40 -9.69
C LEU A 269 36.99 -11.37 -8.57
N PHE A 270 38.26 -11.33 -8.16
CA PHE A 270 38.76 -12.09 -7.01
C PHE A 270 39.89 -11.36 -6.30
N ILE A 271 39.97 -11.56 -4.98
CA ILE A 271 41.06 -11.12 -4.11
C ILE A 271 41.81 -12.33 -3.57
N VAL A 272 43.04 -12.15 -3.08
CA VAL A 272 43.88 -13.25 -2.57
C VAL A 272 44.44 -12.87 -1.21
N LEU A 273 43.92 -13.49 -0.15
CA LEU A 273 44.30 -13.21 1.23
C LEU A 273 45.19 -14.34 1.78
N PRO A 274 46.13 -14.06 2.71
CA PRO A 274 46.91 -15.10 3.38
C PRO A 274 45.99 -16.02 4.20
N GLU A 275 46.32 -17.31 4.28
CA GLU A 275 45.63 -18.23 5.19
C GLU A 275 45.98 -17.90 6.64
N VAL A 276 44.96 -17.60 7.45
CA VAL A 276 45.10 -17.29 8.87
C VAL A 276 45.43 -18.57 9.65
N THR A 277 46.72 -18.92 9.71
CA THR A 277 47.20 -20.04 10.52
C THR A 277 46.99 -19.73 12.01
N ARG A 278 46.43 -20.70 12.76
CA ARG A 278 45.75 -20.47 14.06
C ARG A 278 46.63 -20.07 15.26
N ARG A 279 47.82 -19.50 15.08
CA ARG A 279 48.72 -19.13 16.19
C ARG A 279 49.41 -17.76 15.98
N PRO A 280 48.90 -16.70 16.63
CA PRO A 280 49.54 -15.37 16.61
C PRO A 280 50.99 -15.34 17.11
N GLN A 281 51.43 -16.34 17.89
CA GLN A 281 52.78 -16.40 18.46
C GLN A 281 53.89 -16.80 17.48
N GLU A 282 53.59 -17.19 16.24
CA GLU A 282 54.61 -17.58 15.25
C GLU A 282 54.86 -16.55 14.13
N MET A 283 54.14 -15.41 14.14
CA MET A 283 54.22 -14.34 13.11
C MET A 283 55.61 -13.68 12.94
N THR A 284 56.54 -13.83 13.89
CA THR A 284 57.90 -13.25 13.79
C THR A 284 58.87 -14.08 12.96
N ARG A 285 58.49 -15.29 12.53
CA ARG A 285 59.27 -16.05 11.55
C ARG A 285 58.88 -15.61 10.15
N LYS A 286 59.89 -15.25 9.33
CA LYS A 286 59.76 -14.89 7.92
C LYS A 286 58.64 -15.69 7.26
N LEU A 287 57.62 -14.96 6.81
CA LEU A 287 56.52 -15.38 5.95
C LEU A 287 56.86 -16.65 5.14
N LEU A 288 56.58 -17.84 5.71
CA LEU A 288 56.89 -19.14 5.10
C LEU A 288 56.01 -19.30 3.85
N PRO A 289 56.55 -19.75 2.69
CA PRO A 289 55.93 -19.61 1.38
C PRO A 289 54.45 -20.00 1.40
N HIS A 290 53.59 -18.97 1.40
CA HIS A 290 52.29 -19.09 2.07
C HIS A 290 51.27 -19.91 1.33
N GLN A 291 50.47 -20.59 2.14
CA GLN A 291 49.09 -20.88 1.78
C GLN A 291 48.35 -19.54 1.66
N PHE A 292 48.11 -19.14 0.42
CA PHE A 292 47.23 -18.03 0.06
C PHE A 292 45.90 -18.60 -0.42
N ARG A 293 44.80 -17.90 -0.17
CA ARG A 293 43.46 -18.33 -0.55
C ARG A 293 42.80 -17.27 -1.44
N VAL A 294 42.30 -17.71 -2.59
CA VAL A 294 41.55 -16.89 -3.54
C VAL A 294 40.10 -16.78 -3.08
N TYR A 295 39.57 -15.56 -3.06
CA TYR A 295 38.16 -15.30 -2.77
C TYR A 295 37.51 -14.53 -3.92
N PHE A 296 36.36 -15.00 -4.38
CA PHE A 296 35.58 -14.37 -5.45
C PHE A 296 34.68 -13.27 -4.90
N LEU A 297 34.54 -12.19 -5.67
CA LEU A 297 33.66 -11.06 -5.37
C LEU A 297 32.40 -11.14 -6.24
N CYS A 298 31.24 -10.88 -5.66
CA CYS A 298 29.98 -10.77 -6.39
C CYS A 298 30.04 -9.60 -7.39
N GLU A 299 29.81 -9.87 -8.67
CA GLU A 299 29.85 -8.88 -9.76
C GLU A 299 28.53 -8.07 -9.88
N CYS A 300 27.75 -7.97 -8.80
CA CYS A 300 26.54 -7.15 -8.73
C CYS A 300 26.87 -5.64 -8.77
N GLY A 301 25.87 -4.82 -9.08
CA GLY A 301 26.00 -3.38 -9.24
C GLY A 301 24.66 -2.76 -9.64
N GLU A 302 24.63 -1.45 -9.92
CA GLU A 302 23.41 -0.76 -10.39
C GLU A 302 22.84 -1.36 -11.70
N HIS A 303 23.65 -2.15 -12.42
CA HIS A 303 23.29 -2.87 -13.63
C HIS A 303 22.69 -4.28 -13.40
N THR A 304 22.66 -4.77 -12.16
CA THR A 304 21.91 -5.97 -11.72
C THR A 304 20.77 -5.64 -10.75
N LYS A 305 20.56 -4.35 -10.47
CA LYS A 305 19.55 -3.84 -9.54
C LYS A 305 18.21 -3.68 -10.24
N SER A 306 17.16 -4.23 -9.64
CA SER A 306 15.78 -3.95 -10.05
C SER A 306 15.26 -2.69 -9.36
N GLU A 307 14.21 -2.08 -9.90
CA GLU A 307 13.59 -0.87 -9.32
C GLU A 307 13.08 -1.07 -7.87
N ASN A 308 12.86 -2.33 -7.45
CA ASN A 308 12.26 -2.70 -6.17
C ASN A 308 13.19 -3.50 -5.23
N THR A 309 14.49 -3.64 -5.51
CA THR A 309 15.39 -4.43 -4.64
C THR A 309 15.74 -3.68 -3.35
N THR A 310 15.53 -4.32 -2.21
CA THR A 310 16.07 -3.87 -0.91
C THR A 310 17.51 -4.32 -0.67
N THR A 311 17.96 -5.34 -1.40
CA THR A 311 19.31 -5.91 -1.30
C THR A 311 20.36 -4.90 -1.82
N PRO A 312 21.48 -4.66 -1.13
CA PRO A 312 22.54 -3.81 -1.67
C PRO A 312 23.15 -4.41 -2.94
N HIS A 313 23.16 -3.65 -4.03
CA HIS A 313 23.84 -4.04 -5.28
C HIS A 313 25.22 -3.38 -5.36
N GLU A 314 26.12 -3.80 -4.47
CA GLU A 314 27.52 -3.38 -4.44
C GLU A 314 28.46 -4.59 -4.37
N VAL A 315 29.67 -4.48 -4.92
CA VAL A 315 30.63 -5.58 -5.02
C VAL A 315 31.10 -5.99 -3.63
N HIS A 316 30.66 -7.17 -3.19
CA HIS A 316 30.96 -7.74 -1.88
C HIS A 316 31.60 -9.12 -2.04
N LEU A 317 32.15 -9.65 -0.94
CA LEU A 317 32.72 -10.99 -0.89
C LEU A 317 31.62 -12.05 -0.95
N ALA A 318 31.70 -13.01 -1.88
CA ALA A 318 30.72 -14.08 -1.93
C ALA A 318 30.84 -15.02 -0.71
N ASN A 319 29.72 -15.51 -0.20
CA ASN A 319 29.66 -16.38 0.98
C ASN A 319 30.24 -17.78 0.68
N HIS A 320 31.56 -17.91 0.77
CA HIS A 320 32.31 -19.15 0.56
C HIS A 320 33.59 -19.19 1.43
N GLU A 321 34.19 -20.37 1.61
CA GLU A 321 35.37 -20.51 2.47
C GLU A 321 36.69 -19.94 1.91
N GLY A 322 36.82 -19.81 0.58
CA GLY A 322 38.06 -19.44 -0.13
C GLY A 322 38.81 -20.65 -0.71
N TYR A 323 39.63 -20.42 -1.73
CA TYR A 323 40.29 -21.48 -2.50
C TYR A 323 41.81 -21.47 -2.32
N ASP A 324 42.36 -22.51 -1.73
CA ASP A 324 43.81 -22.62 -1.51
C ASP A 324 44.56 -22.65 -2.84
N LEU A 325 45.60 -21.83 -2.97
CA LEU A 325 46.47 -21.84 -4.14
C LEU A 325 47.39 -23.07 -4.11
N ASP A 326 47.41 -23.83 -5.21
CA ASP A 326 48.33 -24.96 -5.37
C ASP A 326 49.75 -24.49 -5.71
N LYS A 327 49.84 -23.44 -6.53
CA LYS A 327 51.10 -22.89 -7.03
C LYS A 327 51.17 -21.37 -6.86
N PRO A 328 51.29 -20.85 -5.61
CA PRO A 328 51.23 -19.42 -5.35
C PRO A 328 52.31 -18.62 -6.10
N ALA A 329 53.53 -19.14 -6.27
CA ALA A 329 54.59 -18.43 -7.00
C ALA A 329 54.26 -18.21 -8.50
N GLU A 330 53.89 -19.28 -9.22
CA GLU A 330 53.44 -19.18 -10.62
C GLU A 330 52.18 -18.30 -10.75
N PHE A 331 51.27 -18.40 -9.78
CA PHE A 331 50.07 -17.58 -9.73
C PHE A 331 50.39 -16.09 -9.57
N PHE A 332 51.26 -15.68 -8.64
CA PHE A 332 51.59 -14.27 -8.46
C PHE A 332 52.50 -13.72 -9.56
N GLU A 333 53.31 -14.56 -10.20
CA GLU A 333 54.03 -14.18 -11.42
C GLU A 333 53.05 -13.81 -12.55
N LYS A 334 51.96 -14.56 -12.70
CA LYS A 334 50.98 -14.32 -13.76
C LYS A 334 49.92 -13.27 -13.42
N TYR A 335 49.34 -13.32 -12.21
CA TYR A 335 48.20 -12.50 -11.79
C TYR A 335 48.55 -11.45 -10.73
N GLY A 336 49.80 -11.38 -10.22
CA GLY A 336 50.15 -10.53 -9.08
C GLY A 336 49.83 -9.04 -9.27
N THR A 337 50.11 -8.48 -10.45
CA THR A 337 49.75 -7.07 -10.75
C THR A 337 48.23 -6.85 -10.81
N TYR A 338 47.46 -7.85 -11.29
CA TYR A 338 46.00 -7.81 -11.32
C TYR A 338 45.41 -7.86 -9.90
N VAL A 339 45.86 -8.82 -9.10
CA VAL A 339 45.44 -8.98 -7.69
C VAL A 339 45.79 -7.72 -6.89
N LEU A 340 46.98 -7.16 -7.05
CA LEU A 340 47.39 -5.93 -6.38
C LEU A 340 46.46 -4.75 -6.73
N THR A 341 46.05 -4.63 -8.00
CA THR A 341 45.10 -3.60 -8.45
C THR A 341 43.72 -3.79 -7.81
N LEU A 342 43.21 -5.03 -7.74
CA LEU A 342 41.95 -5.34 -7.06
C LEU A 342 42.04 -5.16 -5.53
N MET A 343 43.19 -5.40 -4.91
CA MET A 343 43.38 -5.16 -3.47
C MET A 343 43.34 -3.67 -3.13
N TYR A 344 43.97 -2.80 -3.93
CA TYR A 344 43.82 -1.36 -3.72
C TYR A 344 42.39 -0.87 -3.97
N MET A 345 41.70 -1.44 -4.97
CA MET A 345 40.28 -1.16 -5.23
C MET A 345 39.41 -1.48 -4.00
N PHE A 346 39.63 -2.64 -3.38
CA PHE A 346 38.89 -3.11 -2.21
C PHE A 346 39.27 -2.32 -0.94
N LYS A 347 40.56 -2.03 -0.75
CA LYS A 347 41.07 -1.22 0.38
C LYS A 347 40.47 0.18 0.42
N VAL A 348 40.53 0.90 -0.70
CA VAL A 348 40.17 2.33 -0.78
C VAL A 348 38.67 2.52 -0.97
N GLY A 349 37.99 1.55 -1.58
CA GLY A 349 36.63 1.71 -2.08
C GLY A 349 36.60 2.58 -3.35
N THR A 350 35.85 2.18 -4.36
CA THR A 350 35.81 2.87 -5.65
C THR A 350 34.41 2.83 -6.27
N THR A 351 34.15 3.74 -7.22
CA THR A 351 32.91 3.70 -8.02
C THR A 351 33.26 3.95 -9.47
N ALA A 352 32.97 2.98 -10.33
CA ALA A 352 33.27 3.06 -11.76
C ALA A 352 32.20 2.33 -12.58
N ALA A 353 31.73 2.95 -13.67
CA ALA A 353 30.79 2.37 -14.63
C ALA A 353 29.51 1.73 -14.02
N GLY A 354 28.96 2.33 -12.95
CA GLY A 354 27.76 1.80 -12.27
C GLY A 354 28.03 0.58 -11.37
N VAL A 355 29.29 0.33 -11.04
CA VAL A 355 29.75 -0.63 -10.05
C VAL A 355 30.34 0.14 -8.88
N VAL A 356 29.79 -0.09 -7.69
CA VAL A 356 30.31 0.41 -6.42
C VAL A 356 31.07 -0.73 -5.76
N VAL A 357 32.29 -0.44 -5.33
CA VAL A 357 33.10 -1.29 -4.47
C VAL A 357 33.24 -0.53 -3.15
N PRO A 358 32.54 -0.90 -2.06
CA PRO A 358 32.72 -0.26 -0.77
C PRO A 358 34.17 -0.41 -0.26
N PRO A 359 34.68 0.57 0.52
CA PRO A 359 35.98 0.42 1.18
C PRO A 359 35.95 -0.70 2.24
N CYS A 360 37.10 -1.33 2.51
CA CYS A 360 37.26 -2.31 3.60
C CYS A 360 36.65 -1.88 4.94
N THR A 361 36.67 -0.58 5.26
CA THR A 361 36.10 -0.03 6.50
C THR A 361 34.57 0.11 6.51
N GLY A 362 33.93 0.06 5.33
CA GLY A 362 32.47 0.18 5.16
C GLY A 362 31.77 -1.13 4.79
N LEU A 363 32.53 -2.20 4.50
CA LEU A 363 32.01 -3.52 4.14
C LEU A 363 31.20 -4.15 5.27
N LYS A 364 29.87 -4.01 5.18
CA LYS A 364 28.94 -4.86 5.92
C LYS A 364 29.03 -6.27 5.32
N ILE A 365 29.66 -7.17 6.06
CA ILE A 365 29.48 -8.60 5.83
C ILE A 365 28.09 -8.92 6.38
N ASP A 366 27.10 -9.02 5.50
CA ASP A 366 25.71 -9.17 5.91
C ASP A 366 25.51 -10.39 6.82
N GLY A 367 24.65 -10.21 7.83
CA GLY A 367 24.60 -11.03 9.05
C GLY A 367 24.12 -12.48 8.87
N GLU A 368 23.94 -12.95 7.64
CA GLU A 368 23.37 -14.26 7.28
C GLU A 368 24.43 -15.37 7.11
N LEU A 369 25.69 -15.14 7.48
CA LEU A 369 26.80 -16.12 7.39
C LEU A 369 26.73 -17.27 8.44
N LYS A 370 25.53 -17.81 8.67
CA LYS A 370 25.18 -18.86 9.65
C LYS A 370 25.96 -20.18 9.46
N ALA A 371 26.55 -20.40 8.29
CA ALA A 371 27.25 -21.64 7.94
C ALA A 371 28.68 -21.76 8.53
N ALA A 372 29.33 -20.66 8.93
CA ALA A 372 30.69 -20.69 9.45
C ALA A 372 30.96 -19.63 10.54
N PRO A 373 30.57 -19.89 11.81
CA PRO A 373 30.84 -18.98 12.93
C PRO A 373 32.32 -18.57 13.07
N LYS A 374 33.23 -19.45 12.65
CA LYS A 374 34.67 -19.20 12.62
C LYS A 374 35.08 -18.08 11.65
N LEU A 375 34.40 -17.94 10.51
CA LEU A 375 34.76 -16.94 9.50
C LEU A 375 34.46 -15.51 9.99
N MET A 376 33.34 -15.31 10.69
CA MET A 376 33.00 -14.02 11.31
C MET A 376 34.01 -13.56 12.37
N GLU A 377 34.62 -14.49 13.11
CA GLU A 377 35.65 -14.13 14.10
C GLU A 377 36.94 -13.64 13.42
N TYR A 378 37.32 -14.23 12.28
CA TYR A 378 38.49 -13.85 11.49
C TYR A 378 38.27 -12.57 10.65
N MET A 379 37.06 -12.31 10.18
CA MET A 379 36.77 -11.18 9.27
C MET A 379 36.60 -9.82 9.96
N LYS A 380 36.69 -9.75 11.29
CA LYS A 380 36.73 -8.48 12.04
C LYS A 380 37.91 -7.57 11.66
N ASP A 381 38.92 -8.12 11.02
CA ASP A 381 40.08 -7.38 10.52
C ASP A 381 40.46 -7.82 9.09
N ILE A 382 39.49 -7.80 8.18
CA ILE A 382 39.77 -7.99 6.74
C ILE A 382 40.71 -6.88 6.20
N GLY A 383 40.76 -5.72 6.88
CA GLY A 383 41.67 -4.62 6.57
C GLY A 383 43.14 -5.02 6.68
N SER A 384 43.58 -5.59 7.80
CA SER A 384 44.98 -6.03 7.94
C SER A 384 45.36 -7.14 6.96
N LEU A 385 44.47 -8.10 6.70
CA LEU A 385 44.74 -9.16 5.72
C LEU A 385 44.90 -8.63 4.28
N VAL A 386 44.16 -7.58 3.91
CA VAL A 386 44.33 -6.87 2.63
C VAL A 386 45.65 -6.10 2.62
N ASP A 387 46.02 -5.46 3.73
CA ASP A 387 47.29 -4.72 3.86
C ASP A 387 48.51 -5.64 3.81
N ASP A 388 48.48 -6.79 4.49
CA ASP A 388 49.49 -7.84 4.40
C ASP A 388 49.64 -8.37 2.97
N SER A 389 48.52 -8.54 2.26
CA SER A 389 48.50 -8.99 0.87
C SER A 389 49.11 -7.94 -0.08
N ILE A 390 48.81 -6.65 0.14
CA ILE A 390 49.40 -5.54 -0.61
C ILE A 390 50.91 -5.47 -0.36
N MET A 391 51.33 -5.51 0.91
CA MET A 391 52.75 -5.46 1.29
C MET A 391 53.54 -6.63 0.70
N PHE A 392 53.00 -7.84 0.74
CA PHE A 392 53.61 -9.01 0.10
C PHE A 392 53.72 -8.88 -1.42
N LEU A 393 52.72 -8.30 -2.09
CA LEU A 393 52.72 -8.08 -3.53
C LEU A 393 53.65 -6.94 -3.97
N GLU A 394 53.83 -5.91 -3.14
CA GLU A 394 54.84 -4.86 -3.35
C GLU A 394 56.26 -5.42 -3.11
N ASP A 395 56.51 -6.18 -2.05
CA ASP A 395 57.82 -6.84 -1.81
C ASP A 395 58.20 -7.85 -2.90
N LEU A 396 57.23 -8.63 -3.42
CA LEU A 396 57.43 -9.49 -4.59
C LEU A 396 57.80 -8.71 -5.86
N LYS A 397 57.30 -7.49 -6.00
CA LYS A 397 57.56 -6.60 -7.15
C LYS A 397 58.96 -6.00 -7.04
N ASP A 398 59.37 -5.60 -5.85
CA ASP A 398 60.67 -4.95 -5.60
C ASP A 398 61.84 -5.95 -5.57
N ASN A 399 61.63 -7.18 -5.07
CA ASN A 399 62.67 -8.22 -5.05
C ASN A 399 62.97 -8.83 -6.43
N LYS A 400 62.05 -8.76 -7.39
CA LYS A 400 62.37 -9.10 -8.79
C LYS A 400 63.14 -7.92 -9.38
N ASN A 401 64.46 -8.09 -9.52
CA ASN A 401 65.46 -7.11 -9.92
C ASN A 401 65.34 -6.59 -11.39
N TYR A 402 64.12 -6.22 -11.81
CA TYR A 402 63.80 -5.51 -13.04
C TYR A 402 64.07 -4.02 -12.83
N GLY A 403 65.33 -3.62 -13.08
CA GLY A 403 65.72 -2.23 -13.05
C GLY A 403 64.89 -1.39 -14.03
N THR A 404 64.32 -0.29 -13.53
CA THR A 404 63.84 0.89 -14.27
C THR A 404 62.66 0.73 -15.25
N GLU A 405 62.40 -0.42 -15.87
CA GLU A 405 61.23 -0.61 -16.76
C GLU A 405 59.87 -0.64 -16.02
N VAL A 406 59.90 -0.69 -14.68
CA VAL A 406 58.71 -0.94 -13.84
C VAL A 406 57.82 0.29 -13.67
N GLU A 407 58.35 1.52 -13.78
CA GLU A 407 57.52 2.74 -13.84
C GLU A 407 56.75 2.83 -15.16
N GLU A 408 57.37 2.42 -16.27
CA GLU A 408 56.69 2.38 -17.58
C GLU A 408 55.68 1.23 -17.63
N ALA A 409 56.01 0.07 -17.03
CA ALA A 409 55.09 -1.06 -16.88
C ALA A 409 53.87 -0.80 -15.96
N MET A 410 53.86 0.31 -15.21
CA MET A 410 52.70 0.76 -14.42
C MET A 410 51.69 1.58 -15.25
N ARG A 411 52.03 1.95 -16.50
CA ARG A 411 51.07 2.44 -17.49
C ARG A 411 50.20 1.29 -17.99
N LEU A 412 49.13 1.01 -17.23
CA LEU A 412 48.12 -0.03 -17.47
C LEU A 412 47.47 -0.02 -18.86
N ASN A 413 47.68 1.02 -19.68
CA ASN A 413 47.14 1.13 -21.03
C ASN A 413 47.79 0.15 -22.04
N ASP A 414 49.06 -0.23 -21.83
CA ASP A 414 49.81 -1.06 -22.80
C ASP A 414 49.94 -2.53 -22.39
N ARG A 415 49.58 -2.90 -21.15
CA ARG A 415 49.52 -4.30 -20.73
C ARG A 415 48.21 -4.93 -21.21
N LYS A 416 48.31 -6.08 -21.89
CA LYS A 416 47.17 -6.96 -22.17
C LYS A 416 46.42 -7.25 -20.88
N ILE A 417 45.25 -6.63 -20.74
CA ILE A 417 44.30 -6.94 -19.67
C ILE A 417 43.85 -8.40 -19.85
N LEU A 418 43.73 -9.15 -18.75
CA LEU A 418 43.54 -10.61 -18.73
C LEU A 418 42.63 -11.12 -19.84
N GLU A 419 43.22 -11.85 -20.79
CA GLU A 419 42.49 -12.37 -21.95
C GLU A 419 41.62 -13.57 -21.55
N GLY A 420 40.71 -13.95 -22.46
CA GLY A 420 39.85 -15.13 -22.33
C GLY A 420 40.58 -16.42 -21.93
N ALA A 421 41.80 -16.59 -22.45
CA ALA A 421 42.66 -17.71 -22.14
C ALA A 421 43.20 -17.68 -20.70
N ASP A 422 43.44 -16.51 -20.13
CA ASP A 422 44.07 -16.36 -18.81
C ASP A 422 43.13 -16.76 -17.69
N LEU A 423 41.90 -16.22 -17.67
CA LEU A 423 40.92 -16.61 -16.65
C LEU A 423 40.54 -18.10 -16.75
N ARG A 424 40.60 -18.72 -17.94
CA ARG A 424 40.44 -20.20 -18.04
C ARG A 424 41.55 -20.95 -17.30
N GLN A 425 42.78 -20.44 -17.30
CA GLN A 425 43.90 -21.01 -16.54
C GLN A 425 43.82 -20.73 -15.03
N LEU A 426 43.06 -19.74 -14.57
CA LEU A 426 42.88 -19.48 -13.13
C LEU A 426 42.45 -20.76 -12.37
N LYS A 427 41.56 -21.57 -12.95
CA LYS A 427 41.08 -22.83 -12.34
C LYS A 427 42.20 -23.82 -12.05
N SER A 428 43.29 -23.87 -12.83
CA SER A 428 44.41 -24.81 -12.58
C SER A 428 45.32 -24.40 -11.41
N TYR A 429 45.12 -23.21 -10.84
CA TYR A 429 45.84 -22.77 -9.64
C TYR A 429 45.07 -23.04 -8.33
N LEU A 430 43.79 -23.44 -8.42
CA LEU A 430 42.89 -23.56 -7.27
C LEU A 430 42.73 -25.02 -6.81
N LYS A 431 42.86 -25.30 -5.51
CA LYS A 431 42.54 -26.59 -4.89
C LYS A 431 41.02 -26.77 -4.73
N VAL A 432 40.34 -27.09 -5.84
CA VAL A 432 38.89 -27.28 -5.86
C VAL A 432 38.52 -28.70 -5.42
N LYS A 433 37.88 -28.86 -4.25
CA LYS A 433 37.43 -30.17 -3.73
C LYS A 433 36.19 -30.74 -4.44
N ASN A 434 35.34 -29.88 -5.04
CA ASN A 434 34.08 -30.25 -5.69
C ASN A 434 33.96 -29.56 -7.06
N GLU A 435 33.80 -30.31 -8.15
CA GLU A 435 33.98 -29.79 -9.52
C GLU A 435 32.91 -28.79 -10.03
N HIS A 436 31.73 -28.74 -9.39
CA HIS A 436 30.52 -28.21 -10.03
C HIS A 436 30.14 -26.75 -9.75
N VAL A 437 30.60 -26.13 -8.65
CA VAL A 437 30.31 -24.70 -8.36
C VAL A 437 31.51 -24.04 -7.70
N LEU A 438 31.97 -22.92 -8.26
CA LEU A 438 33.03 -22.10 -7.67
C LEU A 438 32.42 -21.02 -6.78
N GLY A 439 32.63 -21.12 -5.48
CA GLY A 439 32.43 -20.05 -4.50
C GLY A 439 30.97 -19.69 -4.20
N ASN A 440 30.00 -20.59 -4.39
CA ASN A 440 28.57 -20.26 -4.35
C ASN A 440 28.21 -19.08 -5.29
N MET A 441 28.98 -18.90 -6.37
CA MET A 441 28.75 -17.89 -7.40
C MET A 441 27.99 -18.50 -8.57
N TYR A 442 27.01 -17.76 -9.08
CA TYR A 442 26.10 -18.17 -10.13
C TYR A 442 26.25 -17.25 -11.34
N ARG A 443 26.34 -17.86 -12.51
CA ARG A 443 26.44 -17.16 -13.79
C ARG A 443 25.05 -16.71 -14.24
N ILE A 444 24.78 -15.42 -14.19
CA ILE A 444 23.57 -14.80 -14.75
C ILE A 444 23.87 -14.15 -16.10
N VAL A 445 22.81 -13.91 -16.88
CA VAL A 445 22.83 -13.06 -18.07
C VAL A 445 21.90 -11.89 -17.80
N THR A 446 22.44 -10.68 -17.77
CA THR A 446 21.66 -9.45 -17.59
C THR A 446 20.79 -9.15 -18.81
N LEU A 447 19.76 -8.30 -18.66
CA LEU A 447 18.89 -7.87 -19.77
C LEU A 447 19.64 -7.22 -20.96
N LYS A 448 20.88 -6.75 -20.74
CA LYS A 448 21.78 -6.21 -21.78
C LYS A 448 22.63 -7.28 -22.48
N GLY A 449 22.43 -8.55 -22.18
CA GLY A 449 23.21 -9.68 -22.69
C GLY A 449 24.56 -9.90 -21.99
N HIS A 450 24.94 -9.06 -21.02
CA HIS A 450 26.21 -9.24 -20.30
C HIS A 450 26.14 -10.45 -19.35
N VAL A 451 27.14 -11.32 -19.43
CA VAL A 451 27.37 -12.41 -18.48
C VAL A 451 28.02 -11.85 -17.21
N LYS A 452 27.46 -12.18 -16.05
CA LYS A 452 27.94 -11.76 -14.73
C LYS A 452 27.95 -12.94 -13.76
N TRP A 453 28.86 -12.92 -12.79
CA TRP A 453 28.87 -13.87 -11.69
C TRP A 453 28.39 -13.20 -10.40
N VAL A 454 27.28 -13.67 -9.84
CA VAL A 454 26.67 -13.10 -8.63
C VAL A 454 26.57 -14.14 -7.52
N CYS A 455 26.47 -13.70 -6.27
CA CYS A 455 26.26 -14.60 -5.12
C CYS A 455 24.87 -15.26 -5.18
N LEU A 456 24.63 -16.25 -4.31
CA LEU A 456 23.35 -16.97 -4.23
C LEU A 456 22.14 -16.04 -3.98
N GLU A 457 22.32 -14.96 -3.21
CA GLU A 457 21.26 -14.02 -2.85
C GLU A 457 20.83 -13.20 -4.08
N HIS A 458 21.75 -12.47 -4.71
CA HIS A 458 21.48 -11.76 -5.98
C HIS A 458 21.06 -12.70 -7.11
N TYR A 459 21.51 -13.96 -7.12
CA TYR A 459 21.02 -14.96 -8.08
C TYR A 459 19.54 -15.28 -7.89
N ARG A 460 19.11 -15.50 -6.64
CA ARG A 460 17.68 -15.71 -6.30
C ARG A 460 16.86 -14.48 -6.64
N GLU A 461 17.33 -13.29 -6.28
CA GLU A 461 16.67 -12.02 -6.61
C GLU A 461 16.52 -11.82 -8.12
N THR A 462 17.58 -12.08 -8.91
CA THR A 462 17.52 -12.01 -10.39
C THR A 462 16.60 -13.09 -10.98
N GLN A 463 16.53 -14.29 -10.38
CA GLN A 463 15.61 -15.35 -10.78
C GLN A 463 14.15 -14.97 -10.49
N GLU A 464 13.87 -14.45 -9.29
CA GLU A 464 12.55 -14.00 -8.86
C GLU A 464 12.09 -12.79 -9.69
N GLU A 465 12.98 -11.85 -10.01
CA GLU A 465 12.70 -10.75 -10.93
C GLU A 465 12.41 -11.25 -12.35
N SER A 466 13.22 -12.18 -12.89
CA SER A 466 13.02 -12.73 -14.23
C SER A 466 11.67 -13.48 -14.34
N ALA A 467 11.34 -14.31 -13.35
CA ALA A 467 10.06 -15.00 -13.26
C ALA A 467 8.89 -14.01 -13.14
N SER A 468 9.02 -13.02 -12.27
CA SER A 468 8.03 -11.95 -12.09
C SER A 468 7.90 -11.08 -13.34
N SER A 469 9.00 -10.84 -14.08
CA SER A 469 9.04 -10.06 -15.32
C SER A 469 8.33 -10.79 -16.45
N MET A 470 8.48 -12.12 -16.56
CA MET A 470 7.68 -12.94 -17.49
C MET A 470 6.18 -12.82 -17.20
N LEU A 471 5.75 -12.90 -15.93
CA LEU A 471 4.35 -12.62 -15.57
C LEU A 471 3.97 -11.15 -15.88
N LYS A 472 4.77 -10.16 -15.51
CA LYS A 472 4.49 -8.73 -15.82
C LYS A 472 4.35 -8.49 -17.32
N GLN A 473 5.15 -9.14 -18.17
CA GLN A 473 5.00 -9.08 -19.63
C GLN A 473 3.69 -9.72 -20.09
N TYR A 474 3.31 -10.86 -19.52
CA TYR A 474 2.01 -11.50 -19.76
C TYR A 474 0.83 -10.57 -19.44
N PHE A 475 0.87 -9.86 -18.31
CA PHE A 475 -0.20 -8.91 -17.92
C PHE A 475 -0.18 -7.60 -18.72
N LYS A 476 0.99 -7.14 -19.21
CA LYS A 476 1.08 -5.99 -20.14
C LYS A 476 0.28 -6.20 -21.43
N LEU A 477 0.02 -7.44 -21.84
CA LEU A 477 -0.83 -7.78 -22.98
C LEU A 477 -2.36 -7.65 -22.69
N GLY A 478 -2.75 -7.26 -21.47
CA GLY A 478 -4.14 -6.96 -21.11
C GLY A 478 -4.92 -8.13 -20.54
N HIS A 479 -4.27 -9.27 -20.27
CA HIS A 479 -4.91 -10.50 -19.79
C HIS A 479 -5.10 -10.57 -18.26
N GLY A 480 -5.07 -9.45 -17.52
CA GLY A 480 -5.31 -9.43 -16.08
C GLY A 480 -4.53 -8.37 -15.30
N TYR A 481 -4.38 -8.58 -13.98
CA TYR A 481 -3.55 -7.76 -13.08
C TYR A 481 -2.79 -8.61 -12.04
N ILE A 482 -1.70 -8.05 -11.51
CA ILE A 482 -1.00 -8.53 -10.31
C ILE A 482 -1.14 -7.46 -9.22
N ASN A 483 -1.48 -7.87 -8.00
CA ASN A 483 -1.30 -7.08 -6.80
C ASN A 483 -0.18 -7.70 -5.95
N GLU A 484 1.04 -7.18 -6.14
CA GLU A 484 2.26 -7.68 -5.48
C GLU A 484 2.16 -7.64 -3.95
N ASN A 485 1.51 -6.61 -3.40
CA ASN A 485 1.35 -6.40 -1.95
C ASN A 485 0.47 -7.46 -1.29
N LEU A 486 -0.48 -8.05 -2.03
CA LEU A 486 -1.37 -9.12 -1.53
C LEU A 486 -0.95 -10.51 -2.01
N GLY A 487 0.07 -10.62 -2.86
CA GLY A 487 0.37 -11.86 -3.58
C GLY A 487 -0.85 -12.36 -4.40
N GLU A 488 -1.68 -11.45 -4.89
CA GLU A 488 -2.90 -11.76 -5.64
C GLU A 488 -2.66 -11.59 -7.15
N ILE A 489 -3.10 -12.59 -7.92
CA ILE A 489 -3.12 -12.53 -9.38
C ILE A 489 -4.56 -12.74 -9.86
N GLN A 490 -5.06 -11.84 -10.70
CA GLN A 490 -6.25 -12.08 -11.51
C GLN A 490 -5.87 -12.19 -12.97
N VAL A 491 -6.25 -13.28 -13.64
CA VAL A 491 -5.87 -13.58 -15.03
C VAL A 491 -7.05 -14.11 -15.84
N VAL A 492 -7.10 -13.70 -17.10
CA VAL A 492 -8.02 -14.17 -18.13
C VAL A 492 -7.21 -14.98 -19.13
N LEU A 493 -7.41 -16.30 -19.14
CA LEU A 493 -6.62 -17.25 -19.92
C LEU A 493 -7.38 -17.65 -21.20
N GLY A 494 -6.67 -17.64 -22.32
CA GLY A 494 -7.05 -18.34 -23.56
C GLY A 494 -6.20 -19.60 -23.78
N TYR A 495 -6.66 -20.50 -24.65
CA TYR A 495 -5.98 -21.80 -24.89
C TYR A 495 -4.50 -21.68 -25.26
N SER A 496 -4.15 -20.77 -26.18
CA SER A 496 -2.79 -20.58 -26.68
C SER A 496 -1.80 -20.16 -25.60
N VAL A 497 -2.26 -19.36 -24.65
CA VAL A 497 -1.43 -18.70 -23.62
C VAL A 497 -1.45 -19.44 -22.27
N ALA A 498 -2.42 -20.32 -22.04
CA ALA A 498 -2.57 -21.07 -20.80
C ALA A 498 -1.34 -21.92 -20.44
N LYS A 499 -0.70 -22.57 -21.42
CA LYS A 499 0.50 -23.39 -21.20
C LYS A 499 1.68 -22.56 -20.71
N GLU A 500 1.88 -21.38 -21.27
CA GLU A 500 2.95 -20.46 -20.88
C GLU A 500 2.69 -19.90 -19.48
N PHE A 501 1.43 -19.50 -19.21
CA PHE A 501 1.02 -19.07 -17.87
C PHE A 501 1.23 -20.17 -16.81
N TYR A 502 0.87 -21.42 -17.09
CA TYR A 502 1.09 -22.53 -16.15
C TYR A 502 2.58 -22.76 -15.86
N ASN A 503 3.46 -22.57 -16.85
CA ASN A 503 4.91 -22.65 -16.63
C ASN A 503 5.42 -21.46 -15.82
N ALA A 504 4.97 -20.24 -16.11
CA ALA A 504 5.35 -19.04 -15.36
C ALA A 504 4.90 -19.12 -13.89
N LEU A 505 3.69 -19.65 -13.63
CA LEU A 505 3.15 -19.88 -12.28
C LEU A 505 4.05 -20.81 -11.43
N LEU A 506 4.78 -21.74 -12.05
CA LEU A 506 5.76 -22.61 -11.37
C LEU A 506 7.06 -21.88 -10.98
N THR A 507 7.36 -20.76 -11.64
CA THR A 507 8.61 -20.01 -11.44
C THR A 507 8.49 -18.86 -10.45
N VAL A 508 7.27 -18.36 -10.21
CA VAL A 508 7.03 -17.19 -9.35
C VAL A 508 6.71 -17.65 -7.93
N PRO A 509 7.54 -17.33 -6.93
CA PRO A 509 7.24 -17.66 -5.54
C PRO A 509 6.17 -16.72 -4.96
N ARG A 510 5.59 -17.12 -3.82
CA ARG A 510 4.74 -16.29 -2.94
C ARG A 510 3.39 -15.79 -3.50
N ILE A 511 2.87 -16.37 -4.58
CA ILE A 511 1.47 -16.13 -5.00
C ILE A 511 0.55 -16.78 -3.95
N GLN A 512 -0.18 -15.97 -3.18
CA GLN A 512 -1.11 -16.44 -2.16
C GLN A 512 -2.47 -16.74 -2.78
N LYS A 513 -2.94 -15.84 -3.65
CA LYS A 513 -4.29 -15.85 -4.22
C LYS A 513 -4.26 -15.79 -5.74
N LEU A 514 -5.04 -16.66 -6.38
CA LEU A 514 -5.13 -16.75 -7.83
C LEU A 514 -6.60 -16.77 -8.27
N ILE A 515 -6.96 -15.83 -9.15
CA ILE A 515 -8.28 -15.72 -9.76
C ILE A 515 -8.12 -15.99 -11.27
N VAL A 516 -8.64 -17.11 -11.77
CA VAL A 516 -8.49 -17.55 -13.17
C VAL A 516 -9.83 -17.54 -13.88
N CYS A 517 -9.99 -16.73 -14.92
CA CYS A 517 -11.10 -16.83 -15.86
C CYS A 517 -10.67 -17.64 -17.08
N LEU A 518 -11.39 -18.71 -17.42
CA LEU A 518 -11.10 -19.57 -18.57
C LEU A 518 -11.98 -19.15 -19.76
N GLU A 519 -11.37 -18.63 -20.84
CA GLU A 519 -12.07 -18.16 -22.05
C GLU A 519 -12.14 -19.19 -23.19
N TRP A 520 -11.86 -20.45 -22.90
CA TRP A 520 -12.04 -21.56 -23.82
C TRP A 520 -12.72 -22.75 -23.13
N GLU A 521 -13.21 -23.70 -23.91
CA GLU A 521 -13.73 -24.96 -23.39
C GLU A 521 -12.57 -25.88 -22.93
N ALA A 522 -12.02 -25.63 -21.75
CA ALA A 522 -10.88 -26.37 -21.20
C ALA A 522 -11.18 -27.87 -21.02
N SER A 523 -10.31 -28.72 -21.56
CA SER A 523 -10.41 -30.19 -21.43
C SER A 523 -10.11 -30.67 -20.01
N THR A 524 -10.45 -31.91 -19.69
CA THR A 524 -10.04 -32.56 -18.43
C THR A 524 -8.53 -32.53 -18.24
N ASP A 525 -7.75 -32.60 -19.32
CA ASP A 525 -6.29 -32.52 -19.26
C ASP A 525 -5.78 -31.09 -19.03
N ASP A 526 -6.44 -30.07 -19.56
CA ASP A 526 -6.09 -28.67 -19.27
C ASP A 526 -6.40 -28.30 -17.82
N LEU A 527 -7.53 -28.77 -17.28
CA LEU A 527 -7.87 -28.64 -15.87
C LEU A 527 -6.87 -29.40 -14.97
N ARG A 528 -6.36 -30.55 -15.41
CA ARG A 528 -5.28 -31.29 -14.73
C ARG A 528 -3.94 -30.55 -14.76
N LYS A 529 -3.59 -29.88 -15.86
CA LYS A 529 -2.41 -29.01 -15.95
C LYS A 529 -2.52 -27.81 -15.00
N LEU A 530 -3.66 -27.12 -15.01
CA LEU A 530 -3.96 -26.02 -14.08
C LEU A 530 -3.83 -26.51 -12.62
N SER A 531 -4.49 -27.63 -12.28
CA SER A 531 -4.41 -28.22 -10.94
C SER A 531 -2.97 -28.55 -10.52
N THR A 532 -2.18 -29.12 -11.44
CA THR A 532 -0.77 -29.42 -11.19
C THR A 532 0.06 -28.14 -10.96
N ALA A 533 -0.20 -27.09 -11.73
CA ALA A 533 0.49 -25.80 -11.62
C ALA A 533 0.17 -25.12 -10.29
N VAL A 534 -1.12 -24.97 -9.95
CA VAL A 534 -1.62 -24.44 -8.66
C VAL A 534 -1.00 -25.19 -7.49
N THR A 535 -0.98 -26.53 -7.55
CA THR A 535 -0.45 -27.36 -6.46
C THR A 535 1.05 -27.17 -6.23
N LYS A 536 1.83 -27.09 -7.30
CA LYS A 536 3.28 -26.87 -7.24
C LYS A 536 3.64 -25.44 -6.82
N ALA A 537 2.92 -24.43 -7.34
CA ALA A 537 3.06 -23.03 -6.93
C ALA A 537 2.70 -22.81 -5.45
N GLY A 538 1.83 -23.67 -4.90
CA GLY A 538 1.46 -23.63 -3.48
C GLY A 538 0.44 -22.55 -3.13
N ILE A 539 -0.46 -22.25 -4.08
CA ILE A 539 -1.57 -21.30 -3.94
C ILE A 539 -2.43 -21.67 -2.71
N VAL A 540 -2.86 -20.64 -1.97
CA VAL A 540 -3.66 -20.77 -0.73
C VAL A 540 -5.13 -20.45 -0.97
N ASP A 541 -5.43 -19.46 -1.82
CA ASP A 541 -6.78 -19.09 -2.26
C ASP A 541 -6.88 -19.18 -3.79
N LEU A 542 -7.83 -19.99 -4.28
CA LEU A 542 -8.07 -20.18 -5.71
C LEU A 542 -9.53 -19.87 -6.06
N THR A 543 -9.73 -18.87 -6.92
CA THR A 543 -11.00 -18.66 -7.63
C THR A 543 -10.85 -19.07 -9.08
N ILE A 544 -11.77 -19.88 -9.59
CA ILE A 544 -11.87 -20.22 -11.02
C ILE A 544 -13.24 -19.78 -11.54
N ASP A 545 -13.25 -19.01 -12.62
CA ASP A 545 -14.44 -18.72 -13.42
C ASP A 545 -14.47 -19.64 -14.65
N GLY A 546 -15.44 -20.55 -14.61
CA GLY A 546 -15.75 -21.54 -15.63
C GLY A 546 -16.79 -21.09 -16.65
N LYS A 547 -17.04 -19.77 -16.84
CA LYS A 547 -18.04 -19.22 -17.77
C LYS A 547 -18.02 -19.83 -19.18
N SER A 548 -16.87 -20.31 -19.67
CA SER A 548 -16.69 -20.90 -21.00
C SER A 548 -16.73 -22.43 -21.04
N LEU A 549 -16.87 -23.10 -19.89
CA LEU A 549 -16.93 -24.56 -19.75
C LEU A 549 -18.34 -25.13 -20.11
N LEU A 550 -19.10 -24.37 -20.90
CA LEU A 550 -20.50 -24.60 -21.25
C LEU A 550 -20.74 -25.79 -22.19
N GLY A 551 -19.69 -26.23 -22.88
CA GLY A 551 -19.83 -26.91 -24.16
C GLY A 551 -20.12 -28.42 -24.13
N ARG A 552 -20.40 -28.90 -25.35
CA ARG A 552 -20.71 -30.29 -25.70
C ARG A 552 -19.42 -31.09 -25.87
N THR A 553 -18.77 -31.43 -24.76
CA THR A 553 -17.79 -32.53 -24.64
C THR A 553 -16.83 -32.67 -25.83
N LEU A 554 -15.81 -31.82 -25.92
CA LEU A 554 -14.56 -32.17 -26.60
C LEU A 554 -14.02 -33.51 -26.05
N ASP A 555 -14.10 -33.68 -24.72
CA ASP A 555 -13.86 -34.96 -24.05
C ASP A 555 -15.12 -35.85 -24.06
N LEU A 556 -15.38 -36.55 -25.17
CA LEU A 556 -16.46 -37.55 -25.25
C LEU A 556 -16.33 -38.66 -24.19
N TRP A 557 -15.10 -38.98 -23.79
CA TRP A 557 -14.75 -40.04 -22.84
C TRP A 557 -14.84 -39.59 -21.38
N HIS A 558 -14.60 -38.31 -21.08
CA HIS A 558 -14.57 -37.77 -19.71
C HIS A 558 -15.84 -37.01 -19.32
N ARG A 559 -17.01 -37.51 -19.74
CA ARG A 559 -18.29 -36.81 -19.51
C ARG A 559 -18.63 -36.67 -18.01
N TYR A 560 -18.21 -37.63 -17.18
CA TYR A 560 -18.61 -37.73 -15.77
C TYR A 560 -17.51 -37.37 -14.77
N ASP A 561 -16.26 -37.21 -15.20
CA ASP A 561 -15.06 -36.95 -14.38
C ASP A 561 -14.32 -35.66 -14.81
N ARG A 562 -14.92 -34.84 -15.69
CA ARG A 562 -14.28 -33.63 -16.24
C ARG A 562 -13.78 -32.65 -15.17
N PHE A 563 -14.54 -32.50 -14.09
CA PHE A 563 -14.21 -31.55 -13.02
C PHE A 563 -13.46 -32.19 -11.83
N ASP A 564 -13.21 -33.51 -11.86
CA ASP A 564 -12.44 -34.22 -10.84
C ASP A 564 -11.08 -33.54 -10.54
N PRO A 565 -10.27 -33.10 -11.53
CA PRO A 565 -8.98 -32.48 -11.24
C PRO A 565 -9.09 -31.17 -10.45
N ILE A 566 -10.21 -30.45 -10.58
CA ILE A 566 -10.45 -29.19 -9.85
C ILE A 566 -10.98 -29.48 -8.45
N MET A 567 -11.90 -30.43 -8.28
CA MET A 567 -12.35 -30.81 -6.92
C MET A 567 -11.26 -31.50 -6.11
N GLN A 568 -10.34 -32.24 -6.75
CA GLN A 568 -9.17 -32.82 -6.09
C GLN A 568 -8.20 -31.75 -5.55
N LEU A 569 -8.25 -30.49 -6.04
CA LEU A 569 -7.49 -29.38 -5.43
C LEU A 569 -7.94 -29.06 -4.01
N ALA A 570 -9.19 -29.32 -3.63
CA ALA A 570 -9.64 -29.16 -2.25
C ALA A 570 -8.82 -30.01 -1.26
N ALA A 571 -8.33 -31.17 -1.71
CA ALA A 571 -7.48 -32.06 -0.92
C ALA A 571 -5.99 -31.68 -0.90
N ASN A 572 -5.60 -30.59 -1.59
CA ASN A 572 -4.25 -30.05 -1.50
C ASN A 572 -4.01 -29.51 -0.08
N GLY A 573 -2.98 -30.03 0.61
CA GLY A 573 -2.62 -29.62 1.97
C GLY A 573 -2.19 -28.16 2.14
N LYS A 574 -2.11 -27.36 1.06
CA LYS A 574 -1.86 -25.92 1.11
C LYS A 574 -3.10 -25.05 0.82
N LEU A 575 -4.10 -25.58 0.11
CA LEU A 575 -5.24 -24.80 -0.33
C LEU A 575 -6.23 -24.62 0.84
N GLN A 576 -6.52 -23.38 1.18
CA GLN A 576 -7.44 -23.00 2.26
C GLN A 576 -8.74 -22.40 1.75
N ALA A 577 -8.74 -21.78 0.56
CA ALA A 577 -9.94 -21.25 -0.07
C ALA A 577 -10.08 -21.74 -1.52
N LEU A 578 -11.29 -22.16 -1.90
CA LEU A 578 -11.65 -22.56 -3.25
C LEU A 578 -13.00 -21.92 -3.64
N SER A 579 -13.03 -21.19 -4.74
CA SER A 579 -14.23 -20.59 -5.32
C SER A 579 -14.42 -21.04 -6.77
N LEU A 580 -15.59 -21.61 -7.07
CA LEU A 580 -15.95 -22.16 -8.38
C LEU A 580 -17.15 -21.40 -8.95
N VAL A 581 -16.87 -20.47 -9.86
CA VAL A 581 -17.83 -19.55 -10.47
C VAL A 581 -18.28 -20.10 -11.83
N MET A 582 -19.59 -20.13 -12.09
CA MET A 582 -20.20 -20.49 -13.39
C MET A 582 -19.88 -21.89 -13.96
N PHE A 583 -19.48 -22.88 -13.14
CA PHE A 583 -19.31 -24.29 -13.54
C PHE A 583 -20.67 -24.97 -13.79
N LYS A 584 -21.27 -24.74 -14.96
CA LYS A 584 -22.52 -25.41 -15.35
C LYS A 584 -22.36 -26.93 -15.32
N ASN A 585 -23.36 -27.62 -14.79
CA ASN A 585 -23.37 -29.08 -14.61
C ASN A 585 -22.26 -29.65 -13.70
N LEU A 586 -21.68 -28.86 -12.78
CA LEU A 586 -20.62 -29.31 -11.86
C LEU A 586 -20.92 -30.69 -11.25
N PHE A 587 -21.99 -30.82 -10.48
CA PHE A 587 -22.37 -32.06 -9.79
C PHE A 587 -22.64 -33.25 -10.73
N ARG A 588 -23.05 -33.00 -11.98
CA ARG A 588 -23.28 -34.06 -12.99
C ARG A 588 -21.99 -34.55 -13.67
N ARG A 589 -20.88 -33.83 -13.50
CA ARG A 589 -19.57 -34.07 -14.13
C ARG A 589 -18.44 -34.27 -13.10
N LEU A 590 -18.82 -34.69 -11.88
CA LEU A 590 -17.91 -35.17 -10.84
C LEU A 590 -18.12 -36.67 -10.62
N SER A 591 -17.02 -37.42 -10.60
CA SER A 591 -17.05 -38.83 -10.24
C SER A 591 -16.84 -39.01 -8.74
N SER A 592 -17.16 -40.18 -8.20
CA SER A 592 -16.88 -40.51 -6.80
C SER A 592 -15.39 -40.44 -6.42
N LYS A 593 -14.48 -40.38 -7.40
CA LYS A 593 -13.02 -40.22 -7.21
C LYS A 593 -12.60 -38.76 -7.04
N ALA A 594 -13.48 -37.78 -7.27
CA ALA A 594 -13.22 -36.37 -6.99
C ALA A 594 -13.08 -36.08 -5.49
N PHE A 595 -13.75 -36.88 -4.66
CA PHE A 595 -14.01 -36.60 -3.25
C PHE A 595 -12.91 -37.18 -2.35
N ILE A 596 -11.76 -36.51 -2.36
CA ILE A 596 -10.63 -36.77 -1.46
C ILE A 596 -10.78 -35.85 -0.23
N LYS A 597 -10.44 -36.36 0.96
CA LYS A 597 -10.52 -35.57 2.21
C LYS A 597 -9.72 -34.28 2.10
N ALA A 598 -10.37 -33.16 2.41
CA ALA A 598 -9.88 -31.80 2.31
C ALA A 598 -9.74 -31.15 3.71
N PRO A 599 -8.82 -31.64 4.57
CA PRO A 599 -8.75 -31.20 5.97
C PRO A 599 -8.27 -29.76 6.15
N GLN A 600 -7.64 -29.14 5.15
CA GLN A 600 -7.11 -27.78 5.24
C GLN A 600 -8.03 -26.72 4.61
N LEU A 601 -9.03 -27.13 3.82
CA LEU A 601 -9.97 -26.20 3.20
C LEU A 601 -10.86 -25.56 4.27
N ARG A 602 -10.86 -24.22 4.29
CA ARG A 602 -11.63 -23.35 5.20
C ARG A 602 -12.75 -22.62 4.50
N VAL A 603 -12.57 -22.25 3.25
CA VAL A 603 -13.57 -21.54 2.45
C VAL A 603 -13.87 -22.37 1.20
N LEU A 604 -15.15 -22.63 0.95
CA LEU A 604 -15.61 -23.30 -0.26
C LEU A 604 -16.83 -22.58 -0.81
N LYS A 605 -16.67 -21.88 -1.94
CA LYS A 605 -17.77 -21.21 -2.65
C LYS A 605 -18.04 -21.88 -3.99
N ILE A 606 -19.27 -22.28 -4.23
CA ILE A 606 -19.73 -22.92 -5.47
C ILE A 606 -20.79 -22.01 -6.09
N ASP A 607 -20.34 -20.93 -6.73
CA ASP A 607 -21.20 -19.96 -7.40
C ASP A 607 -21.60 -20.45 -8.81
N SER A 608 -22.16 -21.66 -8.87
CA SER A 608 -22.35 -22.42 -10.10
C SER A 608 -23.79 -22.97 -10.18
N PRO A 609 -24.59 -22.57 -11.18
CA PRO A 609 -25.99 -22.95 -11.26
C PRO A 609 -26.12 -24.45 -11.62
N PHE A 610 -26.78 -25.23 -10.75
CA PHE A 610 -26.99 -26.67 -10.92
C PHE A 610 -28.43 -27.06 -11.28
N ASP A 611 -28.58 -28.01 -12.19
CA ASP A 611 -29.88 -28.47 -12.70
C ASP A 611 -30.67 -29.24 -11.62
N THR A 612 -31.99 -29.09 -11.65
CA THR A 612 -32.86 -29.50 -10.54
C THR A 612 -33.37 -30.94 -10.57
N GLU A 613 -32.65 -31.87 -11.23
CA GLU A 613 -32.96 -33.29 -11.11
C GLU A 613 -32.48 -33.80 -9.74
N PRO A 614 -33.39 -34.12 -8.78
CA PRO A 614 -33.04 -34.14 -7.35
C PRO A 614 -31.95 -35.13 -6.97
N ILE A 615 -31.87 -36.25 -7.69
CA ILE A 615 -31.05 -37.42 -7.33
C ILE A 615 -29.54 -37.13 -7.52
N THR A 616 -29.16 -36.35 -8.53
CA THR A 616 -27.74 -36.24 -8.95
C THR A 616 -26.93 -35.22 -8.14
N TRP A 617 -27.54 -34.08 -7.79
CA TRP A 617 -26.82 -33.04 -7.03
C TRP A 617 -26.71 -33.39 -5.55
N HIS A 618 -27.72 -34.03 -4.95
CA HIS A 618 -27.74 -34.35 -3.51
C HIS A 618 -26.60 -35.28 -3.11
N SER A 619 -26.43 -36.40 -3.83
CA SER A 619 -25.33 -37.35 -3.56
C SER A 619 -23.94 -36.73 -3.75
N SER A 620 -23.79 -35.85 -4.75
CA SER A 620 -22.52 -35.16 -5.00
C SER A 620 -22.24 -34.08 -3.94
N LEU A 621 -23.26 -33.34 -3.50
CA LEU A 621 -23.13 -32.35 -2.44
C LEU A 621 -22.78 -33.02 -1.10
N ASP A 622 -23.45 -34.11 -0.74
CA ASP A 622 -23.11 -34.90 0.46
C ASP A 622 -21.64 -35.38 0.46
N GLN A 623 -21.14 -35.84 -0.70
CA GLN A 623 -19.74 -36.25 -0.85
C GLN A 623 -18.75 -35.07 -0.75
N ILE A 624 -19.12 -33.88 -1.25
CA ILE A 624 -18.34 -32.64 -1.04
C ILE A 624 -18.30 -32.26 0.45
N LEU A 625 -19.46 -32.17 1.10
CA LEU A 625 -19.57 -31.74 2.51
C LEU A 625 -18.85 -32.71 3.45
N THR A 626 -18.97 -34.02 3.20
CA THR A 626 -18.27 -35.07 3.94
C THR A 626 -16.75 -35.00 3.74
N SER A 627 -16.28 -34.64 2.55
CA SER A 627 -14.84 -34.48 2.26
C SER A 627 -14.26 -33.20 2.85
N CYS A 628 -15.05 -32.12 2.91
CA CYS A 628 -14.66 -30.76 3.30
C CYS A 628 -15.13 -30.38 4.72
N PHE A 629 -15.17 -31.34 5.65
CA PHE A 629 -15.70 -31.20 7.02
C PHE A 629 -15.04 -30.13 7.92
N ASN A 630 -13.97 -29.46 7.45
CA ASN A 630 -13.26 -28.39 8.14
C ASN A 630 -13.53 -26.99 7.56
N VAL A 631 -14.42 -26.89 6.56
CA VAL A 631 -14.91 -25.62 6.01
C VAL A 631 -15.63 -24.83 7.10
N VAL A 632 -15.31 -23.55 7.14
CA VAL A 632 -15.80 -22.51 8.03
C VAL A 632 -16.78 -21.62 7.28
N ASP A 633 -16.49 -21.28 6.02
CA ASP A 633 -17.33 -20.43 5.19
C ASP A 633 -17.72 -21.18 3.92
N PHE A 634 -19.01 -21.54 3.80
CA PHE A 634 -19.55 -22.29 2.67
C PHE A 634 -20.49 -21.41 1.84
N GLY A 635 -20.27 -21.32 0.53
CA GLY A 635 -21.12 -20.60 -0.41
C GLY A 635 -21.68 -21.51 -1.49
N LEU A 636 -22.95 -21.37 -1.88
CA LEU A 636 -23.57 -22.17 -2.95
C LEU A 636 -24.67 -21.42 -3.70
N ARG A 637 -24.60 -21.41 -5.04
CA ARG A 637 -25.70 -20.87 -5.89
C ARG A 637 -26.74 -21.94 -6.20
N VAL A 638 -27.97 -21.69 -5.79
CA VAL A 638 -29.15 -22.53 -6.03
C VAL A 638 -29.94 -21.96 -7.22
N GLN A 639 -30.34 -22.81 -8.17
CA GLN A 639 -31.12 -22.37 -9.36
C GLN A 639 -32.60 -22.09 -9.06
N LYS A 640 -33.16 -22.66 -7.99
CA LYS A 640 -34.60 -22.68 -7.71
C LYS A 640 -34.90 -22.38 -6.25
N GLN A 641 -35.98 -21.63 -6.02
CA GLN A 641 -36.39 -21.16 -4.70
C GLN A 641 -36.68 -22.32 -3.74
N GLU A 642 -37.42 -23.34 -4.20
CA GLU A 642 -37.87 -24.47 -3.39
C GLU A 642 -36.72 -25.38 -2.87
N LEU A 643 -35.51 -25.22 -3.42
CA LEU A 643 -34.34 -25.99 -3.01
C LEU A 643 -33.54 -25.33 -1.89
N ILE A 644 -33.77 -24.05 -1.55
CA ILE A 644 -32.94 -23.36 -0.54
C ILE A 644 -33.09 -23.99 0.85
N VAL A 645 -34.32 -24.27 1.33
CA VAL A 645 -34.52 -24.89 2.66
C VAL A 645 -33.89 -26.29 2.72
N PRO A 646 -34.18 -27.23 1.79
CA PRO A 646 -33.57 -28.56 1.83
C PRO A 646 -32.04 -28.55 1.72
N VAL A 647 -31.48 -27.70 0.86
CA VAL A 647 -30.02 -27.54 0.70
C VAL A 647 -29.39 -27.01 1.98
N MET A 648 -30.00 -25.99 2.60
CA MET A 648 -29.50 -25.41 3.85
C MET A 648 -29.48 -26.45 4.98
N MET A 649 -30.55 -27.23 5.13
CA MET A 649 -30.65 -28.26 6.16
C MET A 649 -29.65 -29.41 5.96
N GLU A 650 -29.44 -29.84 4.72
CA GLU A 650 -28.38 -30.83 4.40
C GLU A 650 -27.00 -30.28 4.81
N ILE A 651 -26.66 -29.05 4.43
CA ILE A 651 -25.37 -28.41 4.76
C ILE A 651 -25.17 -28.30 6.28
N LEU A 652 -26.18 -27.81 7.01
CA LEU A 652 -26.14 -27.66 8.47
C LEU A 652 -25.92 -29.00 9.19
N SER A 653 -26.50 -30.09 8.68
CA SER A 653 -26.33 -31.42 9.26
C SER A 653 -24.87 -31.94 9.17
N LYS A 654 -24.12 -31.53 8.14
CA LYS A 654 -22.74 -31.99 7.87
C LYS A 654 -21.67 -31.02 8.38
N LEU A 655 -21.80 -29.72 8.11
CA LEU A 655 -20.78 -28.70 8.43
C LEU A 655 -20.93 -28.13 9.85
N LYS A 656 -20.78 -28.99 10.87
CA LYS A 656 -20.86 -28.60 12.29
C LYS A 656 -19.83 -27.53 12.73
N LYS A 657 -18.82 -27.25 11.90
CA LYS A 657 -17.78 -26.24 12.11
C LYS A 657 -17.96 -24.96 11.29
N SER A 658 -18.99 -24.89 10.43
CA SER A 658 -19.28 -23.67 9.67
C SER A 658 -19.55 -22.51 10.63
N ARG A 659 -19.05 -21.33 10.27
CA ARG A 659 -19.40 -20.03 10.88
C ARG A 659 -20.27 -19.21 9.94
N CYS A 660 -20.04 -19.31 8.63
CA CYS A 660 -20.85 -18.66 7.61
C CYS A 660 -21.40 -19.70 6.61
N LEU A 661 -22.62 -19.47 6.16
CA LEU A 661 -23.28 -20.15 5.06
C LEU A 661 -23.95 -19.10 4.16
N GLU A 662 -23.51 -18.99 2.92
CA GLU A 662 -24.04 -18.11 1.89
C GLU A 662 -24.81 -18.96 0.84
N LEU A 663 -26.09 -18.68 0.63
CA LEU A 663 -26.91 -19.32 -0.41
C LEU A 663 -27.41 -18.27 -1.39
N HIS A 664 -26.94 -18.34 -2.64
CA HIS A 664 -27.29 -17.38 -3.69
C HIS A 664 -28.43 -17.92 -4.58
N TYR A 665 -29.45 -17.11 -4.86
CA TYR A 665 -30.49 -17.42 -5.84
C TYR A 665 -30.81 -16.19 -6.68
N GLY A 666 -30.59 -16.28 -7.99
CA GLY A 666 -30.67 -15.14 -8.90
C GLY A 666 -29.70 -14.02 -8.47
N GLN A 667 -30.26 -12.89 -8.03
CA GLN A 667 -29.56 -11.73 -7.47
C GLN A 667 -29.52 -11.72 -5.93
N TYR A 668 -30.29 -12.59 -5.28
CA TYR A 668 -30.51 -12.60 -3.84
C TYR A 668 -29.49 -13.51 -3.15
N THR A 669 -29.10 -13.15 -1.92
CA THR A 669 -28.19 -13.96 -1.10
C THR A 669 -28.76 -14.10 0.31
N THR A 670 -29.10 -15.32 0.68
CA THR A 670 -29.40 -15.69 2.07
C THR A 670 -28.07 -15.92 2.77
N THR A 671 -27.82 -15.26 3.91
CA THR A 671 -26.64 -15.55 4.74
C THR A 671 -27.08 -16.06 6.11
N ALA A 672 -26.43 -17.11 6.60
CA ALA A 672 -26.65 -17.66 7.92
C ALA A 672 -25.32 -17.69 8.69
N THR A 673 -25.30 -17.12 9.90
CA THR A 673 -24.19 -17.34 10.83
C THR A 673 -24.48 -18.57 11.67
N ILE A 674 -23.47 -19.42 11.84
CA ILE A 674 -23.61 -20.74 12.45
C ILE A 674 -22.64 -20.84 13.63
N SER A 675 -23.11 -21.41 14.75
CA SER A 675 -22.26 -21.75 15.90
C SER A 675 -22.71 -23.10 16.43
N CYS A 676 -21.76 -24.01 16.66
CA CYS A 676 -22.01 -25.38 17.13
C CYS A 676 -23.04 -26.18 16.29
N GLY A 677 -23.14 -25.89 14.99
CA GLY A 677 -24.13 -26.50 14.09
C GLY A 677 -25.55 -25.94 14.22
N GLN A 678 -25.74 -24.82 14.93
CA GLN A 678 -27.01 -24.10 15.05
C GLN A 678 -26.91 -22.71 14.43
N ILE A 679 -27.95 -22.31 13.69
CA ILE A 679 -28.08 -20.97 13.12
C ILE A 679 -28.24 -19.96 14.26
N GLN A 680 -27.36 -18.96 14.33
CA GLN A 680 -27.42 -17.88 15.34
C GLN A 680 -28.20 -16.68 14.82
N THR A 681 -27.87 -16.27 13.59
CA THR A 681 -28.53 -15.20 12.84
C THR A 681 -28.78 -15.67 11.42
N ILE A 682 -29.89 -15.24 10.82
CA ILE A 682 -30.18 -15.51 9.41
C ILE A 682 -30.72 -14.26 8.73
N GLN A 683 -30.02 -13.83 7.68
CA GLN A 683 -30.49 -12.84 6.74
C GLN A 683 -31.23 -13.60 5.63
N LEU A 684 -32.55 -13.61 5.74
CA LEU A 684 -33.44 -14.18 4.74
C LEU A 684 -33.88 -13.11 3.74
N PHE A 685 -34.55 -13.57 2.70
CA PHE A 685 -35.15 -12.74 1.67
C PHE A 685 -36.59 -13.22 1.44
N LEU A 686 -37.48 -12.31 1.04
CA LEU A 686 -38.89 -12.36 1.44
C LEU A 686 -39.68 -13.64 1.10
N PRO A 687 -39.58 -14.18 -0.13
CA PRO A 687 -40.29 -15.39 -0.51
C PRO A 687 -39.93 -16.61 0.34
N TYR A 688 -38.72 -16.64 0.93
CA TYR A 688 -38.28 -17.76 1.74
C TYR A 688 -38.99 -17.85 3.08
N ILE A 689 -39.32 -16.73 3.74
CA ILE A 689 -39.74 -16.75 5.14
C ILE A 689 -41.09 -17.44 5.34
N VAL A 690 -42.02 -17.35 4.38
CA VAL A 690 -43.31 -18.04 4.45
C VAL A 690 -43.13 -19.55 4.29
N ASP A 691 -42.30 -19.98 3.33
CA ASP A 691 -41.99 -21.41 3.13
C ASP A 691 -41.19 -21.99 4.30
N PHE A 692 -40.31 -21.19 4.92
CA PHE A 692 -39.68 -21.52 6.19
C PHE A 692 -40.77 -21.70 7.27
N ALA A 693 -41.51 -20.65 7.65
CA ALA A 693 -42.29 -20.57 8.89
C ALA A 693 -43.33 -21.68 9.15
N HIS A 694 -43.62 -22.53 8.17
CA HIS A 694 -44.45 -23.73 8.31
C HIS A 694 -43.74 -25.01 8.81
N ASP A 695 -42.40 -25.07 8.93
CA ASP A 695 -41.62 -26.29 9.29
C ASP A 695 -41.21 -26.40 10.78
N ASP A 696 -42.20 -26.54 11.67
CA ASP A 696 -42.17 -26.48 13.15
C ASP A 696 -40.85 -26.83 13.91
N GLN A 697 -40.04 -27.78 13.43
CA GLN A 697 -38.81 -28.21 14.13
C GLN A 697 -37.63 -27.23 14.02
N THR A 698 -37.54 -26.44 12.94
CA THR A 698 -36.34 -25.62 12.66
C THR A 698 -36.39 -24.24 13.37
N TYR A 699 -37.59 -23.74 13.69
CA TYR A 699 -37.86 -22.38 14.22
C TYR A 699 -37.28 -22.05 15.60
N SER A 700 -36.81 -23.04 16.34
CA SER A 700 -36.52 -22.87 17.77
C SER A 700 -35.15 -22.26 18.10
N THR A 701 -34.37 -21.74 17.14
CA THR A 701 -32.93 -21.47 17.34
C THR A 701 -32.40 -20.06 17.02
N TYR A 702 -32.88 -19.34 16.00
CA TYR A 702 -32.27 -18.06 15.60
C TYR A 702 -32.82 -16.84 16.34
N SER A 703 -31.93 -15.87 16.53
CA SER A 703 -32.15 -14.68 17.34
C SER A 703 -32.42 -13.40 16.53
N GLN A 704 -31.93 -13.32 15.28
CA GLN A 704 -32.08 -12.14 14.43
C GLN A 704 -32.56 -12.54 13.04
N CYS A 705 -33.48 -11.76 12.46
CA CYS A 705 -33.99 -11.93 11.10
C CYS A 705 -33.98 -10.59 10.35
N PHE A 706 -33.57 -10.61 9.08
CA PHE A 706 -33.52 -9.44 8.19
C PHE A 706 -34.38 -9.71 6.97
N LEU A 707 -35.06 -8.68 6.47
CA LEU A 707 -36.10 -8.77 5.44
C LEU A 707 -35.94 -7.55 4.51
N ASP A 708 -35.79 -7.77 3.20
CA ASP A 708 -35.26 -6.75 2.27
C ASP A 708 -36.28 -6.27 1.19
N GLU A 709 -37.50 -6.79 1.21
CA GLU A 709 -38.57 -6.47 0.23
C GLU A 709 -39.93 -6.25 0.89
N ASP A 710 -40.93 -5.83 0.11
CA ASP A 710 -42.25 -5.38 0.58
C ASP A 710 -43.04 -6.43 1.37
N ILE A 711 -42.89 -6.39 2.69
CA ILE A 711 -43.70 -7.18 3.62
C ILE A 711 -45.11 -6.61 3.70
N THR A 712 -46.10 -7.42 3.33
CA THR A 712 -47.49 -7.10 3.69
C THR A 712 -47.65 -7.13 5.20
N LEU A 713 -48.52 -6.26 5.72
CA LEU A 713 -48.87 -6.20 7.14
C LEU A 713 -49.17 -7.60 7.74
N LYS A 714 -49.88 -8.44 6.98
CA LYS A 714 -50.20 -9.82 7.34
C LYS A 714 -48.96 -10.70 7.50
N GLN A 715 -47.98 -10.61 6.59
CA GLN A 715 -46.73 -11.38 6.69
C GLN A 715 -45.90 -10.96 7.91
N ALA A 716 -45.79 -9.65 8.22
CA ALA A 716 -45.11 -9.20 9.45
C ALA A 716 -45.75 -9.82 10.71
N VAL A 717 -47.08 -9.80 10.78
CA VAL A 717 -47.85 -10.40 11.88
C VAL A 717 -47.64 -11.91 11.97
N THR A 718 -47.67 -12.62 10.85
CA THR A 718 -47.39 -14.07 10.78
C THR A 718 -45.99 -14.39 11.31
N ILE A 719 -44.95 -13.70 10.82
CA ILE A 719 -43.56 -13.87 11.27
C ILE A 719 -43.46 -13.66 12.79
N LEU A 720 -44.04 -12.58 13.32
CA LEU A 720 -43.99 -12.27 14.76
C LEU A 720 -44.71 -13.31 15.62
N ARG A 721 -45.83 -13.87 15.15
CA ARG A 721 -46.59 -14.89 15.88
C ARG A 721 -45.91 -16.26 15.88
N GLU A 722 -45.30 -16.63 14.77
CA GLU A 722 -44.67 -17.94 14.58
C GLU A 722 -43.23 -18.00 15.15
N ASN A 723 -42.55 -16.86 15.31
CA ASN A 723 -41.15 -16.80 15.76
C ASN A 723 -40.97 -16.21 17.18
N GLN A 724 -41.53 -16.86 18.21
CA GLN A 724 -41.53 -16.35 19.59
C GLN A 724 -40.13 -16.11 20.20
N LYS A 725 -39.07 -16.76 19.70
CA LYS A 725 -37.67 -16.60 20.16
C LYS A 725 -36.88 -15.51 19.45
N LEU A 726 -37.42 -14.93 18.37
CA LEU A 726 -36.77 -13.86 17.61
C LEU A 726 -36.52 -12.68 18.54
N SER A 727 -35.26 -12.25 18.71
CA SER A 727 -34.87 -11.14 19.59
C SER A 727 -34.74 -9.80 18.84
N GLU A 728 -34.48 -9.85 17.54
CA GLU A 728 -34.40 -8.71 16.63
C GLU A 728 -35.01 -9.04 15.27
N ILE A 729 -35.79 -8.12 14.69
CA ILE A 729 -36.33 -8.25 13.33
C ILE A 729 -36.09 -6.95 12.57
N ARG A 730 -35.51 -7.04 11.37
CA ARG A 730 -35.30 -5.90 10.47
C ARG A 730 -36.23 -6.01 9.26
N ILE A 731 -37.02 -4.97 9.00
CA ILE A 731 -38.13 -5.00 8.05
C ILE A 731 -37.96 -3.91 6.99
N GLY A 732 -37.47 -4.28 5.81
CA GLY A 732 -37.61 -3.50 4.59
C GLY A 732 -39.09 -3.28 4.25
N TYR A 733 -39.48 -2.02 4.00
CA TYR A 733 -40.89 -1.67 3.79
C TYR A 733 -41.06 -0.43 2.89
N GLN A 734 -41.87 -0.52 1.83
CA GLN A 734 -42.04 0.56 0.84
C GLN A 734 -43.46 1.17 0.81
N THR A 735 -44.35 0.83 1.74
CA THR A 735 -45.74 1.33 1.68
C THR A 735 -45.91 2.74 2.24
N ALA A 736 -46.94 3.44 1.73
CA ALA A 736 -47.30 4.79 2.13
C ALA A 736 -47.83 4.95 3.59
N ARG A 737 -47.89 3.86 4.38
CA ARG A 737 -48.46 3.88 5.75
C ARG A 737 -47.59 3.14 6.77
N PRO A 738 -46.40 3.68 7.11
CA PRO A 738 -45.57 3.08 8.16
C PRO A 738 -46.27 3.08 9.53
N ASN A 739 -47.12 4.07 9.85
CA ASN A 739 -47.87 4.09 11.12
C ASN A 739 -48.76 2.85 11.29
N ASP A 740 -49.45 2.37 10.24
CA ASP A 740 -50.28 1.16 10.29
C ASP A 740 -49.41 -0.07 10.64
N MET A 741 -48.20 -0.16 10.09
CA MET A 741 -47.22 -1.21 10.39
C MET A 741 -46.65 -1.10 11.81
N ILE A 742 -46.23 0.10 12.25
CA ILE A 742 -45.77 0.37 13.63
C ILE A 742 -46.83 -0.07 14.64
N GLN A 743 -48.08 0.39 14.46
CA GLN A 743 -49.20 0.06 15.35
C GLN A 743 -49.51 -1.43 15.36
N THR A 744 -49.50 -2.08 14.20
CA THR A 744 -49.84 -3.52 14.11
C THR A 744 -48.74 -4.40 14.70
N ILE A 745 -47.47 -4.06 14.52
CA ILE A 745 -46.35 -4.76 15.17
C ILE A 745 -46.41 -4.58 16.69
N ALA A 746 -46.64 -3.35 17.15
CA ALA A 746 -46.80 -3.05 18.57
C ALA A 746 -47.98 -3.81 19.20
N ALA A 747 -49.14 -3.81 18.55
CA ALA A 747 -50.33 -4.55 19.00
C ALA A 747 -50.11 -6.07 18.98
N THR A 748 -49.60 -6.63 17.88
CA THR A 748 -49.32 -8.07 17.76
C THR A 748 -48.34 -8.55 18.82
N ARG A 749 -47.31 -7.75 19.13
CA ARG A 749 -46.37 -8.05 20.21
C ARG A 749 -47.04 -7.98 21.58
N HIS A 750 -47.93 -7.01 21.81
CA HIS A 750 -48.68 -6.91 23.06
C HIS A 750 -49.59 -8.14 23.28
N ASP A 751 -50.29 -8.58 22.23
CA ASP A 751 -51.13 -9.79 22.23
C ASP A 751 -50.32 -11.07 22.55
N LEU A 752 -49.06 -11.12 22.12
CA LEU A 752 -48.13 -12.26 22.33
C LEU A 752 -47.56 -12.37 23.76
N ASN A 753 -48.05 -11.55 24.72
CA ASN A 753 -47.97 -11.70 26.17
C ASN A 753 -46.73 -12.44 26.75
N THR A 754 -45.75 -11.66 27.21
CA THR A 754 -44.62 -12.00 28.12
C THR A 754 -43.67 -13.16 27.78
N GLY A 755 -44.03 -14.08 26.89
CA GLY A 755 -43.18 -15.21 26.47
C GLY A 755 -42.22 -14.91 25.32
N THR A 756 -42.45 -13.85 24.55
CA THR A 756 -41.63 -13.54 23.38
C THR A 756 -40.28 -12.92 23.74
N ALA A 757 -39.19 -13.46 23.19
CA ALA A 757 -37.83 -12.98 23.42
C ALA A 757 -37.47 -11.71 22.61
N LEU A 758 -38.40 -11.20 21.78
CA LEU A 758 -38.23 -10.01 20.95
C LEU A 758 -37.87 -8.81 21.81
N ARG A 759 -36.75 -8.14 21.51
CA ARG A 759 -36.28 -6.93 22.19
C ARG A 759 -36.38 -5.72 21.28
N THR A 760 -36.09 -5.90 20.00
CA THR A 760 -35.95 -4.80 19.04
C THR A 760 -36.67 -5.12 17.72
N VAL A 761 -37.30 -4.11 17.11
CA VAL A 761 -37.77 -4.15 15.72
C VAL A 761 -37.14 -2.98 14.98
N GLU A 762 -36.38 -3.21 13.92
CA GLU A 762 -35.84 -2.16 13.06
C GLU A 762 -36.66 -2.09 11.77
N LEU A 763 -37.51 -1.07 11.62
CA LEU A 763 -38.20 -0.82 10.36
C LEU A 763 -37.28 -0.01 9.45
N ILE A 764 -36.91 -0.59 8.33
CA ILE A 764 -36.06 0.00 7.30
C ILE A 764 -37.02 0.47 6.19
N CYS A 765 -37.40 1.75 6.24
CA CYS A 765 -38.28 2.33 5.22
C CYS A 765 -37.47 2.51 3.92
N LEU A 766 -37.74 1.64 2.94
CA LEU A 766 -37.12 1.64 1.61
C LEU A 766 -37.96 2.51 0.67
N GLN A 767 -37.36 3.46 -0.06
CA GLN A 767 -38.08 4.16 -1.13
C GLN A 767 -38.02 3.38 -2.45
N ASN A 768 -39.02 3.60 -3.30
CA ASN A 768 -39.12 3.03 -4.65
C ASN A 768 -38.01 3.50 -5.62
N ASP A 769 -37.30 4.59 -5.30
CA ASP A 769 -36.14 5.05 -6.07
C ASP A 769 -34.86 4.37 -5.57
N LYS A 770 -34.21 3.62 -6.45
CA LYS A 770 -32.94 2.90 -6.18
C LYS A 770 -31.78 3.81 -5.77
N ASN A 771 -31.91 5.12 -5.97
CA ASN A 771 -30.91 6.12 -5.60
C ASN A 771 -31.10 6.68 -4.18
N VAL A 772 -32.21 6.35 -3.51
CA VAL A 772 -32.52 6.82 -2.16
C VAL A 772 -32.09 5.78 -1.13
N ARG A 773 -31.32 6.22 -0.13
CA ARG A 773 -30.94 5.36 1.00
C ARG A 773 -32.14 5.12 1.92
N PRO A 774 -32.29 3.91 2.48
CA PRO A 774 -33.38 3.65 3.42
C PRO A 774 -33.27 4.47 4.71
N VAL A 775 -34.42 4.76 5.30
CA VAL A 775 -34.56 5.48 6.57
C VAL A 775 -34.88 4.49 7.68
N GLY A 776 -34.07 4.48 8.76
CA GLY A 776 -34.18 3.52 9.85
C GLY A 776 -35.04 4.02 11.01
N VAL A 777 -36.08 3.26 11.37
CA VAL A 777 -36.90 3.45 12.58
C VAL A 777 -36.74 2.21 13.46
N THR A 778 -35.85 2.29 14.45
CA THR A 778 -35.66 1.23 15.44
C THR A 778 -36.62 1.42 16.62
N MET A 779 -37.44 0.42 16.92
CA MET A 779 -38.26 0.31 18.12
C MET A 779 -37.59 -0.61 19.12
N ASP A 780 -37.30 -0.07 20.30
CA ASP A 780 -36.85 -0.80 21.48
C ASP A 780 -38.06 -1.08 22.39
N PHE A 781 -38.24 -2.35 22.72
CA PHE A 781 -39.32 -2.86 23.59
C PHE A 781 -38.81 -3.40 24.92
N THR A 782 -37.55 -3.13 25.30
CA THR A 782 -36.98 -3.59 26.57
C THR A 782 -37.56 -2.85 27.80
N GLY A 783 -38.30 -1.77 27.60
CA GLY A 783 -38.98 -1.02 28.66
C GLY A 783 -40.23 -1.71 29.22
N SER A 784 -40.35 -1.77 30.54
CA SER A 784 -41.47 -2.41 31.26
C SER A 784 -42.79 -1.61 31.26
N GLU A 785 -42.77 -0.35 30.82
CA GLU A 785 -43.91 0.57 30.95
C GLU A 785 -44.92 0.50 29.78
N GLY A 786 -44.76 -0.43 28.83
CA GLY A 786 -45.65 -0.58 27.67
C GLY A 786 -45.59 0.56 26.65
N VAL A 787 -44.86 1.64 26.94
CA VAL A 787 -44.60 2.74 25.99
C VAL A 787 -43.33 2.41 25.20
N HIS A 788 -43.50 2.15 23.90
CA HIS A 788 -42.42 1.90 22.96
C HIS A 788 -41.42 3.06 22.95
N ASP A 789 -40.13 2.73 22.91
CA ASP A 789 -39.07 3.71 22.86
C ASP A 789 -38.44 3.68 21.46
N PHE A 790 -38.50 4.82 20.77
CA PHE A 790 -38.07 4.90 19.37
C PHE A 790 -36.66 5.49 19.24
N CYS A 791 -35.85 4.90 18.39
CA CYS A 791 -34.63 5.49 17.85
C CYS A 791 -34.86 5.70 16.34
N ILE A 792 -34.79 6.94 15.88
CA ILE A 792 -35.05 7.27 14.47
C ILE A 792 -33.79 7.90 13.89
N ASP A 793 -33.27 7.29 12.83
CA ASP A 793 -32.23 7.89 12.00
C ASP A 793 -32.88 8.51 10.76
N VAL A 794 -33.00 9.84 10.76
CA VAL A 794 -33.52 10.62 9.63
C VAL A 794 -32.41 11.12 8.70
N SER A 795 -31.13 10.91 9.02
CA SER A 795 -29.99 11.42 8.22
C SER A 795 -30.01 10.96 6.76
N MET A 796 -30.68 9.84 6.47
CA MET A 796 -30.80 9.25 5.13
C MET A 796 -32.00 9.76 4.30
N VAL A 797 -32.84 10.67 4.83
CA VAL A 797 -34.02 11.19 4.11
C VAL A 797 -33.56 12.04 2.90
N PRO A 798 -33.96 11.71 1.66
CA PRO A 798 -33.52 12.43 0.47
C PRO A 798 -34.16 13.82 0.39
N GLN A 799 -33.41 14.78 -0.15
CA GLN A 799 -33.89 16.15 -0.30
C GLN A 799 -35.01 16.23 -1.36
N GLY A 800 -36.27 16.36 -0.90
CA GLY A 800 -37.42 16.69 -1.74
C GLY A 800 -38.41 15.55 -2.05
N GLY A 801 -38.22 14.34 -1.49
CA GLY A 801 -39.11 13.18 -1.74
C GLY A 801 -40.04 12.85 -0.56
N LEU A 802 -41.35 12.75 -0.82
CA LEU A 802 -42.40 12.15 0.03
C LEU A 802 -42.16 12.12 1.56
N LEU A 803 -42.07 13.31 2.17
CA LEU A 803 -41.93 13.47 3.63
C LEU A 803 -43.18 13.10 4.44
N ASN A 804 -44.36 13.03 3.82
CA ASN A 804 -45.66 12.93 4.52
C ASN A 804 -45.74 11.77 5.52
N SER A 805 -45.31 10.56 5.13
CA SER A 805 -45.33 9.40 6.01
C SER A 805 -44.37 9.51 7.21
N TYR A 806 -43.30 10.30 7.09
CA TYR A 806 -42.40 10.61 8.20
C TYR A 806 -42.95 11.73 9.10
N TYR A 807 -43.63 12.72 8.51
CA TYR A 807 -44.36 13.71 9.27
C TYR A 807 -45.43 13.07 10.17
N ASP A 808 -46.14 12.05 9.67
CA ASP A 808 -47.12 11.28 10.45
C ASP A 808 -46.45 10.51 11.61
N ILE A 809 -45.32 9.84 11.38
CA ILE A 809 -44.55 9.17 12.46
C ILE A 809 -44.10 10.18 13.52
N LEU A 810 -43.47 11.28 13.11
CA LEU A 810 -42.90 12.27 14.03
C LEU A 810 -43.98 13.08 14.75
N PHE A 811 -45.14 13.27 14.15
CA PHE A 811 -46.29 13.88 14.81
C PHE A 811 -46.87 12.97 15.89
N ASP A 812 -47.13 11.70 15.58
CA ASP A 812 -47.78 10.75 16.49
C ASP A 812 -46.84 10.19 17.58
N TYR A 813 -45.55 9.98 17.25
CA TYR A 813 -44.55 9.31 18.07
C TYR A 813 -43.31 10.16 18.44
N GLY A 814 -43.21 11.41 17.98
CA GLY A 814 -42.06 12.29 18.25
C GLY A 814 -41.73 12.47 19.73
N TRP A 815 -42.76 12.53 20.59
CA TRP A 815 -42.63 12.56 22.05
C TRP A 815 -41.95 11.32 22.66
N SER A 816 -42.07 10.16 22.03
CA SER A 816 -41.53 8.86 22.49
C SER A 816 -40.15 8.51 21.92
N ILE A 817 -39.53 9.40 21.12
CA ILE A 817 -38.18 9.20 20.60
C ILE A 817 -37.15 9.33 21.74
N LYS A 818 -36.33 8.30 21.94
CA LYS A 818 -35.13 8.29 22.79
C LYS A 818 -33.90 8.81 22.05
N ALA A 819 -33.72 8.44 20.79
CA ALA A 819 -32.58 8.86 19.98
C ALA A 819 -33.05 9.36 18.61
N LEU A 820 -32.61 10.56 18.23
CA LEU A 820 -32.88 11.15 16.92
C LEU A 820 -31.55 11.47 16.26
N ASP A 821 -31.25 10.85 15.12
CA ASP A 821 -30.07 11.18 14.32
C ASP A 821 -30.46 11.96 13.07
N ALA A 822 -30.03 13.22 12.99
CA ALA A 822 -30.35 14.15 11.91
C ALA A 822 -29.11 14.87 11.36
N ARG A 823 -28.09 14.08 11.00
CA ARG A 823 -26.99 14.53 10.13
C ARG A 823 -27.48 14.92 8.73
N ASP A 824 -26.58 15.49 7.93
CA ASP A 824 -26.78 15.81 6.51
C ASP A 824 -27.96 16.74 6.18
N GLY A 825 -28.40 17.54 7.17
CA GLY A 825 -29.52 18.46 7.02
C GLY A 825 -30.87 17.75 6.90
N ALA A 826 -31.07 16.63 7.59
CA ALA A 826 -32.35 15.92 7.55
C ALA A 826 -33.51 16.73 8.17
N ILE A 827 -33.30 17.43 9.28
CA ILE A 827 -34.34 18.24 9.95
C ILE A 827 -34.38 19.65 9.34
N ASP A 828 -35.55 20.02 8.83
CA ASP A 828 -35.93 21.38 8.45
C ASP A 828 -36.87 22.02 9.50
N ASP A 829 -37.28 23.26 9.25
CA ASP A 829 -38.21 24.00 10.11
C ASP A 829 -39.53 23.27 10.36
N GLU A 830 -40.02 22.48 9.39
CA GLU A 830 -41.30 21.79 9.48
C GLU A 830 -41.19 20.54 10.34
N LEU A 831 -40.13 19.75 10.17
CA LEU A 831 -39.78 18.63 11.05
C LEU A 831 -39.58 19.11 12.50
N ALA A 832 -38.85 20.21 12.70
CA ALA A 832 -38.67 20.82 14.02
C ALA A 832 -39.99 21.28 14.64
N ARG A 833 -40.90 21.87 13.85
CA ARG A 833 -42.24 22.30 14.28
C ARG A 833 -43.14 21.11 14.65
N LEU A 834 -43.04 19.99 13.95
CA LEU A 834 -43.81 18.78 14.24
C LEU A 834 -43.31 18.08 15.50
N LEU A 835 -41.98 17.98 15.69
CA LEU A 835 -41.37 17.51 16.94
C LEU A 835 -41.75 18.38 18.15
N ASP A 836 -41.73 19.71 17.98
CA ASP A 836 -42.18 20.66 19.00
C ASP A 836 -43.64 20.39 19.41
N LYS A 837 -44.55 20.28 18.43
CA LYS A 837 -45.97 19.95 18.68
C LYS A 837 -46.21 18.56 19.27
N SER A 838 -45.41 17.56 18.90
CA SER A 838 -45.53 16.20 19.44
C SER A 838 -45.10 16.19 20.91
N THR A 839 -43.92 16.76 21.20
CA THR A 839 -43.35 16.82 22.55
C THR A 839 -44.09 17.76 23.49
N GLU A 840 -44.77 18.80 22.98
CA GLU A 840 -45.63 19.69 23.77
C GLU A 840 -46.78 18.92 24.45
N LYS A 841 -47.38 17.95 23.77
CA LYS A 841 -48.55 17.21 24.28
C LYS A 841 -48.22 16.19 25.37
N LYS A 842 -47.01 15.60 25.36
CA LYS A 842 -46.67 14.41 26.16
C LYS A 842 -45.31 14.46 26.87
N ASN A 843 -44.60 15.60 26.81
CA ASN A 843 -43.17 15.75 27.12
C ASN A 843 -42.27 14.91 26.18
N SER A 844 -40.96 15.20 26.17
CA SER A 844 -40.01 14.48 25.33
C SER A 844 -39.27 13.40 26.12
N LYS A 845 -39.17 12.19 25.55
CA LYS A 845 -38.30 11.10 26.05
C LYS A 845 -36.84 11.17 25.55
N LEU A 846 -36.48 12.19 24.77
CA LEU A 846 -35.20 12.26 24.06
C LEU A 846 -34.00 12.23 25.02
N LYS A 847 -33.06 11.34 24.72
CA LYS A 847 -31.80 11.07 25.42
C LYS A 847 -30.58 11.36 24.56
N SER A 848 -30.67 11.11 23.26
CA SER A 848 -29.63 11.39 22.27
C SER A 848 -30.20 12.20 21.12
N LEU A 849 -29.52 13.27 20.74
CA LEU A 849 -29.86 14.07 19.56
C LEU A 849 -28.60 14.29 18.72
N THR A 850 -28.64 13.93 17.44
CA THR A 850 -27.72 14.46 16.43
C THR A 850 -28.45 15.49 15.59
N LEU A 851 -27.83 16.65 15.35
CA LEU A 851 -28.46 17.77 14.66
C LEU A 851 -27.46 18.51 13.75
N ASP A 852 -27.76 18.57 12.45
CA ASP A 852 -27.22 19.61 11.56
C ASP A 852 -28.11 20.86 11.63
N THR A 853 -27.53 22.03 11.92
CA THR A 853 -28.28 23.30 12.01
C THR A 853 -28.49 23.98 10.65
N LYS A 854 -27.74 23.57 9.61
CA LYS A 854 -27.65 24.21 8.28
C LYS A 854 -28.98 24.53 7.59
N ARG A 855 -30.02 23.74 7.85
CA ARG A 855 -31.36 23.90 7.23
C ARG A 855 -32.43 24.42 8.17
N LEU A 856 -32.11 24.63 9.45
CA LEU A 856 -33.02 25.24 10.40
C LEU A 856 -32.93 26.76 10.31
N SER A 857 -34.04 27.45 10.06
CA SER A 857 -34.13 28.87 10.32
C SER A 857 -34.19 29.15 11.83
N GLN A 858 -34.22 30.42 12.20
CA GLN A 858 -34.45 30.81 13.60
C GLN A 858 -35.79 30.29 14.16
N THR A 859 -36.75 29.95 13.29
CA THR A 859 -38.02 29.33 13.68
C THR A 859 -37.85 27.87 14.05
N GLY A 860 -37.21 27.06 13.18
CA GLY A 860 -36.94 25.65 13.46
C GLY A 860 -36.05 25.46 14.68
N LEU A 861 -35.01 26.29 14.84
CA LEU A 861 -34.15 26.23 16.02
C LEU A 861 -34.86 26.60 17.32
N LYS A 862 -35.79 27.57 17.31
CA LYS A 862 -36.67 27.80 18.47
C LYS A 862 -37.60 26.62 18.74
N GLY A 863 -37.99 25.87 17.71
CA GLY A 863 -38.71 24.59 17.86
C GLY A 863 -37.84 23.52 18.53
N MET A 864 -36.64 23.30 18.02
CA MET A 864 -35.68 22.33 18.60
C MET A 864 -35.24 22.72 20.01
N ASP A 865 -35.06 24.00 20.31
CA ASP A 865 -34.78 24.48 21.66
C ASP A 865 -35.91 24.13 22.65
N ARG A 866 -37.18 24.29 22.24
CA ARG A 866 -38.32 23.86 23.04
C ARG A 866 -38.38 22.34 23.19
N VAL A 867 -38.09 21.58 22.13
CA VAL A 867 -37.98 20.11 22.19
C VAL A 867 -36.96 19.71 23.25
N ILE A 868 -35.72 20.23 23.15
CA ILE A 868 -34.62 19.93 24.08
C ILE A 868 -34.95 20.39 25.51
N SER A 869 -35.57 21.55 25.68
CA SER A 869 -36.04 22.05 26.99
C SER A 869 -37.07 21.12 27.64
N ARG A 870 -37.92 20.44 26.85
CA ARG A 870 -38.84 19.40 27.34
C ARG A 870 -38.13 18.05 27.54
N SER A 871 -36.97 17.83 26.92
CA SER A 871 -36.13 16.62 27.03
C SER A 871 -35.24 16.64 28.27
N LYS A 872 -35.83 16.56 29.47
CA LYS A 872 -35.10 16.53 30.77
C LYS A 872 -34.13 15.35 30.96
N ARG A 873 -34.05 14.45 29.97
CA ARG A 873 -33.17 13.27 29.93
C ARG A 873 -32.14 13.35 28.80
N LEU A 874 -31.98 14.50 28.12
CA LEU A 874 -30.99 14.65 27.06
C LEU A 874 -29.59 14.55 27.66
N GLU A 875 -28.98 13.38 27.45
CA GLU A 875 -27.67 12.98 27.94
C GLU A 875 -26.61 13.24 26.85
N ARG A 876 -26.96 13.00 25.58
CA ARG A 876 -26.06 13.07 24.42
C ARG A 876 -26.53 14.10 23.40
N LEU A 877 -25.65 15.03 23.02
CA LEU A 877 -25.84 15.95 21.91
C LEU A 877 -24.68 15.85 20.93
N VAL A 878 -24.99 15.64 19.67
CA VAL A 878 -24.06 15.61 18.55
C VAL A 878 -24.45 16.77 17.63
N LEU A 879 -23.56 17.73 17.40
CA LEU A 879 -23.80 18.84 16.47
C LEU A 879 -22.92 18.66 15.23
N ASP A 880 -23.54 18.72 14.06
CA ASP A 880 -22.80 18.85 12.81
C ASP A 880 -22.53 20.34 12.53
N CYS A 881 -21.26 20.69 12.52
CA CYS A 881 -20.75 22.04 12.38
C CYS A 881 -20.28 22.37 10.95
N GLN A 882 -20.58 21.54 9.93
CA GLN A 882 -20.19 21.82 8.53
C GLN A 882 -20.54 23.26 8.07
N SER A 883 -21.62 23.83 8.59
CA SER A 883 -22.13 25.15 8.25
C SER A 883 -21.67 26.31 9.17
N LEU A 884 -20.95 26.04 10.26
CA LEU A 884 -20.54 27.03 11.28
C LEU A 884 -19.56 28.13 10.80
N ASN A 885 -19.22 28.19 9.51
CA ASN A 885 -18.55 29.36 8.96
C ASN A 885 -19.42 30.62 9.05
N ILE A 886 -20.74 30.47 8.98
CA ILE A 886 -21.70 31.57 9.02
C ILE A 886 -21.91 31.98 10.49
N ASP A 887 -21.79 33.28 10.81
CA ASP A 887 -21.95 33.79 12.18
C ASP A 887 -23.31 33.40 12.79
N THR A 888 -24.37 33.39 11.99
CA THR A 888 -25.70 32.96 12.43
C THR A 888 -25.72 31.53 12.95
N GLU A 889 -25.05 30.58 12.28
CA GLU A 889 -25.01 29.19 12.74
C GLU A 889 -24.22 29.06 14.04
N ARG A 890 -23.17 29.88 14.23
CA ARG A 890 -22.43 29.95 15.51
C ARG A 890 -23.28 30.50 16.64
N GLU A 891 -24.08 31.54 16.40
CA GLU A 891 -25.04 32.05 17.40
C GLU A 891 -26.09 31.00 17.78
N LYS A 892 -26.60 30.26 16.79
CA LYS A 892 -27.59 29.18 16.98
C LYS A 892 -27.04 28.02 17.80
N ALA A 893 -25.86 27.51 17.46
CA ALA A 893 -25.18 26.47 18.22
C ALA A 893 -24.81 26.94 19.64
N ASN A 894 -24.40 28.20 19.79
CA ASN A 894 -24.08 28.80 21.09
C ASN A 894 -25.32 28.89 22.00
N ALA A 895 -26.47 29.29 21.45
CA ALA A 895 -27.72 29.34 22.19
C ALA A 895 -28.10 27.95 22.76
N LEU A 896 -28.07 26.91 21.91
CA LEU A 896 -28.37 25.53 22.32
C LEU A 896 -27.40 25.02 23.40
N LEU A 897 -26.09 25.22 23.22
CA LEU A 897 -25.08 24.73 24.15
C LEU A 897 -25.05 25.53 25.47
N SER A 898 -25.27 26.85 25.43
CA SER A 898 -25.36 27.67 26.64
C SER A 898 -26.58 27.33 27.48
N GLN A 899 -27.73 27.03 26.85
CA GLN A 899 -28.97 26.70 27.54
C GLN A 899 -28.99 25.27 28.08
N HIS A 900 -28.44 24.31 27.33
CA HIS A 900 -28.59 22.87 27.63
C HIS A 900 -27.30 22.15 28.03
N GLY A 901 -26.13 22.79 27.92
CA GLY A 901 -24.83 22.17 28.20
C GLY A 901 -24.72 21.53 29.58
N LYS A 902 -25.41 22.09 30.59
CA LYS A 902 -25.38 21.63 31.98
C LYS A 902 -26.02 20.27 32.23
N GLN A 903 -26.86 19.77 31.33
CA GLN A 903 -27.45 18.42 31.45
C GLN A 903 -26.71 17.35 30.63
N LEU A 904 -25.86 17.75 29.68
CA LEU A 904 -25.17 16.82 28.78
C LEU A 904 -24.09 16.03 29.51
N THR A 905 -24.08 14.71 29.28
CA THR A 905 -23.01 13.78 29.65
C THR A 905 -22.11 13.44 28.46
N GLU A 906 -22.61 13.60 27.23
CA GLU A 906 -21.86 13.44 25.98
C GLU A 906 -22.09 14.62 25.02
N LEU A 907 -20.99 15.18 24.53
CA LEU A 907 -20.97 16.20 23.49
C LEU A 907 -20.05 15.75 22.36
N SER A 908 -20.58 15.69 21.13
CA SER A 908 -19.80 15.44 19.93
C SER A 908 -19.96 16.58 18.94
N LEU A 909 -18.85 17.07 18.38
CA LEU A 909 -18.83 18.15 17.40
C LEU A 909 -18.15 17.63 16.13
N HIS A 910 -18.95 17.48 15.07
CA HIS A 910 -18.49 17.15 13.72
C HIS A 910 -18.38 18.45 12.90
N GLY A 911 -17.68 18.47 11.76
CA GLY A 911 -17.85 19.55 10.78
C GLY A 911 -16.61 19.91 9.98
N ASP A 912 -16.78 20.08 8.67
CA ASP A 912 -15.66 20.02 7.72
C ASP A 912 -14.80 21.29 7.62
N ASN A 913 -15.26 22.43 8.15
CA ASN A 913 -14.53 23.69 8.06
C ASN A 913 -14.10 24.24 9.42
N CYS A 914 -12.90 23.87 9.83
CA CYS A 914 -12.46 23.98 11.21
C CYS A 914 -11.98 25.38 11.64
N ARG A 915 -11.74 26.32 10.72
CA ARG A 915 -11.06 27.60 11.04
C ARG A 915 -11.83 28.42 12.07
N HIS A 916 -13.14 28.61 11.84
CA HIS A 916 -13.99 29.43 12.69
C HIS A 916 -14.49 28.67 13.93
N VAL A 917 -14.77 27.36 13.78
CA VAL A 917 -15.27 26.51 14.88
C VAL A 917 -14.28 26.45 16.04
N LYS A 918 -12.99 26.24 15.77
CA LYS A 918 -11.93 26.16 16.79
C LYS A 918 -11.88 27.41 17.68
N ARG A 919 -11.95 28.61 17.06
CA ARG A 919 -11.92 29.90 17.74
C ARG A 919 -13.22 30.16 18.50
N TRP A 920 -14.36 29.94 17.86
CA TRP A 920 -15.68 30.12 18.45
C TRP A 920 -15.88 29.25 19.71
N LEU A 921 -15.45 27.99 19.70
CA LEU A 921 -15.51 27.12 20.89
C LEU A 921 -14.70 27.69 22.07
N ALA A 922 -13.51 28.21 21.80
CA ALA A 922 -12.65 28.82 22.80
C ALA A 922 -13.22 30.14 23.37
N GLU A 923 -13.94 30.91 22.56
CA GLU A 923 -14.57 32.18 22.95
C GLU A 923 -15.92 31.96 23.67
N ALA A 924 -16.74 31.03 23.21
CA ALA A 924 -18.08 30.76 23.76
C ALA A 924 -18.05 29.87 25.02
N PHE A 925 -17.15 28.88 25.07
CA PHE A 925 -17.08 27.89 26.15
C PHE A 925 -15.64 27.75 26.68
N PRO A 926 -15.06 28.81 27.28
CA PRO A 926 -13.64 28.87 27.62
C PRO A 926 -13.19 27.85 28.68
N THR A 927 -14.12 27.29 29.46
CA THR A 927 -13.91 26.23 30.46
C THR A 927 -15.08 25.24 30.47
N ARG A 928 -14.90 24.14 31.19
CA ARG A 928 -15.90 23.07 31.35
C ARG A 928 -17.05 23.42 32.32
N GLU A 929 -17.07 24.61 32.92
CA GLU A 929 -18.21 25.11 33.73
C GLU A 929 -19.54 25.16 32.95
N ALA A 930 -19.49 25.26 31.62
CA ALA A 930 -20.67 25.16 30.78
C ALA A 930 -21.25 23.73 30.71
N PHE A 931 -20.43 22.71 31.00
CA PHE A 931 -20.76 21.30 30.85
C PHE A 931 -20.37 20.45 32.09
N PRO A 932 -20.88 20.77 33.31
CA PRO A 932 -20.50 20.09 34.56
C PRO A 932 -20.76 18.58 34.59
N LYS A 933 -21.68 18.07 33.78
CA LYS A 933 -22.00 16.63 33.72
C LYS A 933 -21.29 15.89 32.58
N LEU A 934 -20.52 16.60 31.76
CA LEU A 934 -19.83 16.02 30.62
C LEU A 934 -18.85 14.95 31.09
N THR A 935 -18.91 13.78 30.48
CA THR A 935 -17.99 12.66 30.68
C THR A 935 -17.43 12.14 29.36
N HIS A 936 -18.05 12.49 28.24
CA HIS A 936 -17.66 12.08 26.89
C HIS A 936 -17.55 13.31 25.99
N LEU A 937 -16.38 13.55 25.42
CA LEU A 937 -16.13 14.64 24.46
C LEU A 937 -15.54 14.07 23.17
N GLN A 938 -16.18 14.32 22.04
CA GLN A 938 -15.67 13.93 20.72
C GLN A 938 -15.59 15.12 19.78
N LEU A 939 -14.44 15.29 19.13
CA LEU A 939 -14.16 16.36 18.17
C LEU A 939 -13.71 15.72 16.85
N THR A 940 -14.54 15.85 15.82
CA THR A 940 -14.32 15.29 14.48
C THR A 940 -14.32 16.43 13.47
N LEU A 941 -13.12 16.93 13.16
CA LEU A 941 -12.93 18.25 12.55
C LEU A 941 -11.70 18.16 11.62
N PRO A 942 -11.86 18.02 10.29
CA PRO A 942 -10.83 17.53 9.38
C PRO A 942 -9.68 18.52 9.08
N TYR A 943 -8.80 18.04 8.20
CA TYR A 943 -7.40 18.42 8.09
C TYR A 943 -7.12 19.78 7.41
N ASP A 944 -7.94 20.19 6.44
CA ASP A 944 -7.53 21.09 5.33
C ASP A 944 -7.31 22.57 5.70
N SER A 945 -7.08 22.88 6.98
CA SER A 945 -6.50 24.17 7.37
C SER A 945 -5.81 24.20 8.72
N GLU A 946 -4.59 24.73 8.70
CA GLU A 946 -3.97 25.37 9.85
C GLU A 946 -4.94 26.43 10.42
N PRO A 947 -5.19 26.42 11.74
CA PRO A 947 -5.97 27.48 12.38
C PRO A 947 -5.20 28.80 12.32
N GLN A 948 -5.91 29.92 12.17
CA GLN A 948 -5.28 31.25 12.27
C GLN A 948 -4.70 31.53 13.67
N ASP A 949 -5.19 30.83 14.69
CA ASP A 949 -4.66 30.84 16.05
C ASP A 949 -4.70 29.40 16.62
N PRO A 950 -3.62 28.61 16.48
CA PRO A 950 -3.54 27.30 17.11
C PRO A 950 -3.52 27.40 18.63
N HIS A 951 -2.85 28.41 19.18
CA HIS A 951 -2.61 28.52 20.62
C HIS A 951 -3.91 28.74 21.42
N LEU A 952 -4.85 29.53 20.90
CA LEU A 952 -6.17 29.70 21.51
C LEU A 952 -6.95 28.38 21.57
N TYR A 953 -6.96 27.61 20.48
CA TYR A 953 -7.65 26.32 20.42
C TYR A 953 -7.00 25.26 21.32
N ILE A 954 -5.68 25.21 21.36
CA ILE A 954 -4.94 24.27 22.21
C ILE A 954 -5.11 24.64 23.69
N SER A 955 -5.05 25.93 24.04
CA SER A 955 -5.34 26.40 25.41
C SER A 955 -6.75 26.04 25.86
N TRP A 956 -7.74 26.19 24.97
CA TRP A 956 -9.11 25.76 25.23
C TRP A 956 -9.22 24.24 25.40
N LEU A 957 -8.64 23.46 24.48
CA LEU A 957 -8.72 22.00 24.53
C LEU A 957 -8.06 21.45 25.81
N SER A 958 -6.88 21.96 26.19
CA SER A 958 -6.23 21.63 27.46
C SER A 958 -7.15 21.92 28.67
N LYS A 959 -7.84 23.08 28.71
CA LYS A 959 -8.80 23.40 29.78
C LYS A 959 -10.01 22.46 29.80
N MET A 960 -10.48 21.99 28.64
CA MET A 960 -11.62 21.07 28.52
C MET A 960 -11.29 19.65 28.99
N VAL A 961 -10.03 19.19 28.79
CA VAL A 961 -9.59 17.83 29.18
C VAL A 961 -8.94 17.74 30.56
N SER A 962 -8.66 18.90 31.18
CA SER A 962 -8.10 19.02 32.54
C SER A 962 -9.02 18.47 33.63
N SER A 963 -8.40 18.04 34.73
CA SER A 963 -9.08 17.74 36.00
C SER A 963 -9.92 18.92 36.50
N PRO A 964 -10.97 18.68 37.30
CA PRO A 964 -11.61 19.74 38.06
C PRO A 964 -10.58 20.45 38.96
N PRO A 965 -10.65 21.79 39.11
CA PRO A 965 -9.80 22.48 40.09
C PRO A 965 -10.11 21.90 41.47
N SER A 966 -9.12 21.26 42.08
CA SER A 966 -9.25 20.67 43.41
C SER A 966 -9.53 21.80 44.41
N THR A 967 -10.73 21.83 44.97
CA THR A 967 -11.13 22.79 45.99
C THR A 967 -10.41 22.46 47.30
N SER A 968 -9.13 22.81 47.38
CA SER A 968 -8.30 22.65 48.56
C SER A 968 -8.89 23.50 49.69
N THR A 969 -9.55 22.85 50.63
CA THR A 969 -10.27 23.48 51.74
C THR A 969 -9.33 24.19 52.72
N SER A 970 -8.92 25.41 52.40
CA SER A 970 -8.31 26.34 53.36
C SER A 970 -9.43 27.04 54.14
N SER A 971 -9.61 26.66 55.40
CA SER A 971 -10.67 27.17 56.25
C SER A 971 -10.47 28.64 56.65
N SER A 972 -11.41 29.53 56.34
CA SER A 972 -11.96 30.50 57.29
C SER A 972 -13.08 31.35 56.68
N ALA A 973 -13.99 31.80 57.54
CA ALA A 973 -14.98 32.86 57.35
C ALA A 973 -16.05 32.69 56.26
N GLN A 974 -17.27 32.52 56.76
CA GLN A 974 -18.58 32.64 56.11
C GLN A 974 -18.70 33.76 55.06
N ASP A 975 -19.00 33.36 53.82
CA ASP A 975 -19.87 34.14 52.93
C ASP A 975 -20.73 33.15 52.12
N ASN A 976 -22.03 33.41 52.01
CA ASN A 976 -23.02 32.52 51.37
C ASN A 976 -22.99 32.63 49.83
N ILE A 977 -21.81 32.51 49.23
CA ILE A 977 -21.65 32.43 47.77
C ILE A 977 -21.86 30.98 47.35
N SER A 978 -22.81 30.75 46.45
CA SER A 978 -23.10 29.42 45.92
C SER A 978 -21.84 28.82 45.28
N THR A 979 -21.25 27.81 45.91
CA THR A 979 -20.07 27.12 45.40
C THR A 979 -20.38 26.55 44.00
N PRO A 980 -19.53 26.79 42.98
CA PRO A 980 -19.76 26.27 41.65
C PRO A 980 -19.88 24.74 41.67
N GLU A 981 -20.84 24.21 40.91
CA GLU A 981 -21.10 22.77 40.80
C GLU A 981 -19.86 22.09 40.19
N ALA A 982 -19.15 21.29 40.99
CA ALA A 982 -17.91 20.64 40.57
C ALA A 982 -18.17 19.73 39.35
N TRP A 983 -17.39 19.93 38.28
CA TRP A 983 -17.61 19.17 37.06
C TRP A 983 -17.10 17.72 37.17
N SER A 984 -17.78 16.82 36.47
CA SER A 984 -17.41 15.41 36.36
C SER A 984 -16.09 15.26 35.59
N PRO A 985 -15.26 14.23 35.88
CA PRO A 985 -14.06 13.94 35.09
C PRO A 985 -14.41 13.36 33.71
N LEU A 986 -13.51 13.49 32.72
CA LEU A 986 -13.73 12.85 31.40
C LEU A 986 -13.45 11.35 31.52
N LYS A 987 -14.37 10.55 30.98
CA LYS A 987 -14.25 9.10 30.80
C LYS A 987 -13.91 8.73 29.36
N ARG A 988 -14.37 9.50 28.36
CA ARG A 988 -14.01 9.29 26.96
C ARG A 988 -13.63 10.60 26.28
N LEU A 989 -12.54 10.56 25.52
CA LEU A 989 -12.05 11.66 24.70
C LEU A 989 -11.76 11.14 23.29
N GLY A 990 -12.41 11.73 22.28
CA GLY A 990 -12.16 11.45 20.87
C GLY A 990 -11.65 12.69 20.13
N LEU A 991 -10.47 12.58 19.51
CA LEU A 991 -9.83 13.62 18.69
C LEU A 991 -9.56 13.03 17.31
N HIS A 992 -10.46 13.27 16.35
CA HIS A 992 -10.43 12.62 15.04
C HIS A 992 -10.01 13.60 13.93
N TYR A 993 -9.25 13.09 12.94
CA TYR A 993 -8.79 13.87 11.77
C TYR A 993 -7.95 15.10 12.14
N LYS A 994 -7.09 14.95 13.17
CA LYS A 994 -6.28 16.03 13.74
C LYS A 994 -4.80 15.88 13.46
N ASN A 995 -4.24 16.94 12.87
CA ASN A 995 -2.81 17.17 12.88
C ASN A 995 -2.50 18.29 13.87
N PHE A 996 -1.75 17.96 14.91
CA PHE A 996 -1.20 18.90 15.88
C PHE A 996 0.33 18.97 15.73
N ALA A 997 0.92 20.13 16.03
CA ALA A 997 2.36 20.22 16.20
C ALA A 997 2.80 19.34 17.40
N LEU A 998 4.06 18.93 17.45
CA LEU A 998 4.61 18.11 18.54
C LEU A 998 4.42 18.80 19.91
N GLU A 999 4.64 20.11 19.95
CA GLU A 999 4.48 20.96 21.14
C GLU A 999 3.02 21.12 21.56
N ASP A 1000 2.09 21.02 20.61
CA ASP A 1000 0.66 21.14 20.87
C ASP A 1000 0.06 19.80 21.32
N TRP A 1001 0.49 18.69 20.71
CA TRP A 1001 0.27 17.35 21.25
C TRP A 1001 0.76 17.27 22.70
N LYS A 1002 1.94 17.82 22.99
CA LYS A 1002 2.49 17.84 24.35
C LYS A 1002 1.56 18.53 25.35
N LYS A 1003 1.12 19.75 25.05
CA LYS A 1003 0.17 20.51 25.89
C LYS A 1003 -1.20 19.83 26.05
N ILE A 1004 -1.65 19.07 25.04
CA ILE A 1004 -2.89 18.29 25.12
C ILE A 1004 -2.68 17.10 26.06
N ILE A 1005 -1.67 16.26 25.80
CA ILE A 1005 -1.43 15.02 26.56
C ILE A 1005 -1.10 15.31 28.02
N GLU A 1006 -0.26 16.32 28.31
CA GLU A 1006 0.04 16.76 29.68
C GLU A 1006 -1.18 17.32 30.43
N ALA A 1007 -2.22 17.78 29.72
CA ALA A 1007 -3.44 18.32 30.31
C ALA A 1007 -4.57 17.27 30.48
N ILE A 1008 -4.47 16.08 29.89
CA ILE A 1008 -5.51 15.05 30.00
C ILE A 1008 -5.52 14.44 31.42
N ASP A 1009 -6.68 14.46 32.07
CA ASP A 1009 -6.90 13.71 33.31
C ASP A 1009 -7.02 12.21 33.06
N PHE A 1010 -5.89 11.51 33.02
CA PHE A 1010 -5.83 10.06 32.88
C PHE A 1010 -6.29 9.28 34.13
N SER A 1011 -6.63 9.93 35.25
CA SER A 1011 -7.04 9.22 36.48
C SER A 1011 -8.43 8.57 36.37
N GLN A 1012 -9.25 9.02 35.41
CA GLN A 1012 -10.63 8.55 35.17
C GLN A 1012 -10.93 8.23 33.70
N LEU A 1013 -9.97 8.47 32.79
CA LEU A 1013 -10.17 8.25 31.36
C LEU A 1013 -10.19 6.76 31.01
N GLU A 1014 -11.35 6.27 30.57
CA GLU A 1014 -11.58 4.88 30.14
C GLU A 1014 -11.34 4.68 28.63
N THR A 1015 -11.43 5.74 27.80
CA THR A 1015 -11.24 5.67 26.35
C THR A 1015 -10.56 6.92 25.80
N LEU A 1016 -9.50 6.71 25.03
CA LEU A 1016 -8.84 7.73 24.22
C LEU A 1016 -8.87 7.30 22.75
N ASP A 1017 -9.54 8.06 21.89
CA ASP A 1017 -9.62 7.81 20.45
C ASP A 1017 -8.89 8.91 19.69
N LEU A 1018 -7.84 8.53 18.98
CA LEU A 1018 -6.97 9.40 18.17
C LEU A 1018 -6.97 8.95 16.69
N THR A 1019 -8.10 8.42 16.22
CA THR A 1019 -8.26 7.91 14.86
C THR A 1019 -7.97 8.97 13.80
N SER A 1020 -7.17 8.60 12.79
CA SER A 1020 -6.77 9.47 11.67
C SER A 1020 -6.07 10.76 12.12
N THR A 1021 -5.15 10.65 13.08
CA THR A 1021 -4.36 11.79 13.56
C THR A 1021 -2.87 11.61 13.25
N ASN A 1022 -2.09 12.68 13.24
CA ASN A 1022 -0.63 12.60 13.12
C ASN A 1022 0.07 12.15 14.43
N PHE A 1023 -0.60 11.35 15.27
CA PHE A 1023 0.00 10.78 16.47
C PHE A 1023 1.03 9.71 16.07
N ALA A 1024 2.29 9.96 16.41
CA ALA A 1024 3.47 9.17 16.10
C ALA A 1024 4.19 8.71 17.38
N MET A 1025 5.41 8.18 17.23
CA MET A 1025 6.14 7.48 18.29
C MET A 1025 6.54 8.41 19.45
N GLU A 1026 6.86 9.68 19.17
CA GLU A 1026 7.24 10.67 20.18
C GLU A 1026 6.05 11.08 21.05
N GLN A 1027 4.83 11.12 20.50
CA GLN A 1027 3.62 11.36 21.29
C GLN A 1027 3.24 10.11 22.10
N PHE A 1028 3.57 8.91 21.60
CA PHE A 1028 3.37 7.67 22.36
C PHE A 1028 4.29 7.58 23.58
N ASP A 1029 5.56 8.01 23.45
CA ASP A 1029 6.48 8.16 24.61
C ASP A 1029 5.92 9.10 25.66
N LEU A 1030 5.44 10.28 25.24
CA LEU A 1030 4.87 11.25 26.17
C LEU A 1030 3.59 10.72 26.84
N LEU A 1031 2.75 9.98 26.12
CA LEU A 1031 1.60 9.30 26.69
C LEU A 1031 2.02 8.32 27.79
N ILE A 1032 3.06 7.51 27.57
CA ILE A 1032 3.63 6.60 28.58
C ILE A 1032 4.20 7.40 29.77
N GLU A 1033 4.91 8.50 29.52
CA GLU A 1033 5.43 9.38 30.57
C GLU A 1033 4.31 9.97 31.45
N CYS A 1034 3.21 10.43 30.85
CA CYS A 1034 2.05 10.94 31.57
C CYS A 1034 1.32 9.85 32.36
N LEU A 1035 1.17 8.65 31.80
CA LEU A 1035 0.54 7.53 32.50
C LEU A 1035 1.40 7.03 33.68
N SER A 1036 2.73 7.08 33.59
CA SER A 1036 3.63 6.65 34.67
C SER A 1036 3.68 7.60 35.88
N LYS A 1037 3.26 8.86 35.70
CA LYS A 1037 3.13 9.86 36.78
C LYS A 1037 1.89 9.65 37.68
N LEU A 1038 0.96 8.77 37.30
CA LEU A 1038 -0.25 8.51 38.08
C LEU A 1038 0.05 7.72 39.36
N HIS A 1039 -0.65 8.06 40.45
CA HIS A 1039 -0.65 7.26 41.68
C HIS A 1039 -1.52 6.01 41.54
N GLY A 1040 -1.14 5.09 40.65
CA GLY A 1040 -1.86 3.85 40.37
C GLY A 1040 -1.74 3.43 38.91
N LYS A 1041 -2.55 2.45 38.50
CA LYS A 1041 -2.70 2.10 37.07
C LYS A 1041 -3.85 2.90 36.47
N ALA A 1042 -3.68 3.38 35.25
CA ALA A 1042 -4.73 4.12 34.56
C ALA A 1042 -5.95 3.22 34.29
N PRO A 1043 -7.19 3.72 34.44
CA PRO A 1043 -8.40 2.97 34.12
C PRO A 1043 -8.67 2.86 32.61
N LEU A 1044 -7.72 3.27 31.76
CA LEU A 1044 -7.81 3.26 30.30
C LEU A 1044 -8.07 1.84 29.79
N ARG A 1045 -9.20 1.67 29.08
CA ARG A 1045 -9.68 0.39 28.52
C ARG A 1045 -9.56 0.32 27.01
N VAL A 1046 -9.57 1.46 26.33
CA VAL A 1046 -9.44 1.55 24.87
C VAL A 1046 -8.52 2.72 24.51
N LEU A 1047 -7.50 2.42 23.71
CA LEU A 1047 -6.69 3.40 23.01
C LEU A 1047 -6.84 3.13 21.50
N ASN A 1048 -7.54 4.01 20.78
CA ASN A 1048 -7.76 3.82 19.34
C ASN A 1048 -6.79 4.70 18.53
N LEU A 1049 -5.95 4.04 17.74
CA LEU A 1049 -4.86 4.62 16.93
C LEU A 1049 -5.03 4.27 15.45
N LEU A 1050 -6.25 3.90 15.04
CA LEU A 1050 -6.54 3.51 13.66
C LEU A 1050 -6.20 4.67 12.71
N LEU A 1051 -5.37 4.40 11.70
CA LEU A 1051 -4.85 5.39 10.74
C LEU A 1051 -3.99 6.51 11.37
N SER A 1052 -3.30 6.25 12.48
CA SER A 1052 -2.23 7.14 12.98
C SER A 1052 -0.85 6.81 12.36
N CYS A 1053 0.15 7.64 12.63
CA CYS A 1053 1.49 7.58 12.03
C CYS A 1053 2.47 6.58 12.70
N LEU A 1054 1.98 5.57 13.43
CA LEU A 1054 2.80 4.61 14.20
C LEU A 1054 3.42 3.47 13.36
N SER A 1055 3.71 3.72 12.08
CA SER A 1055 4.17 2.69 11.14
C SER A 1055 5.69 2.44 11.13
N GLU A 1056 6.48 3.29 11.78
CA GLU A 1056 7.94 3.19 11.78
C GLU A 1056 8.47 2.50 13.05
N GLY A 1057 9.32 1.48 12.88
CA GLY A 1057 10.04 0.84 13.99
C GLY A 1057 9.27 -0.23 14.78
N GLN A 1058 8.86 -1.33 14.14
CA GLN A 1058 8.13 -2.45 14.79
C GLN A 1058 8.73 -2.91 16.12
N HIS A 1059 10.06 -3.05 16.20
CA HIS A 1059 10.73 -3.53 17.42
C HIS A 1059 10.68 -2.52 18.57
N GLU A 1060 10.85 -1.22 18.26
CA GLU A 1060 10.76 -0.14 19.25
C GLU A 1060 9.32 0.00 19.77
N LEU A 1061 8.34 -0.12 18.88
CA LEU A 1061 6.93 -0.12 19.24
C LEU A 1061 6.59 -1.26 20.21
N LEU A 1062 7.10 -2.48 20.02
CA LEU A 1062 6.89 -3.59 20.96
C LEU A 1062 7.41 -3.26 22.37
N THR A 1063 8.61 -2.68 22.50
CA THR A 1063 9.15 -2.28 23.81
C THR A 1063 8.32 -1.16 24.46
N LYS A 1064 7.83 -0.20 23.68
CA LYS A 1064 6.94 0.86 24.18
C LYS A 1064 5.54 0.34 24.54
N LEU A 1065 5.05 -0.69 23.84
CA LEU A 1065 3.79 -1.36 24.15
C LEU A 1065 3.85 -2.04 25.52
N ASP A 1066 4.95 -2.70 25.85
CA ASP A 1066 5.14 -3.27 27.20
C ASP A 1066 5.10 -2.18 28.28
N ALA A 1067 5.87 -1.09 28.11
CA ALA A 1067 5.86 0.04 29.05
C ALA A 1067 4.48 0.74 29.14
N PHE A 1068 3.73 0.82 28.05
CA PHE A 1068 2.34 1.29 28.07
C PHE A 1068 1.42 0.33 28.84
N LYS A 1069 1.53 -0.98 28.60
CA LYS A 1069 0.74 -2.02 29.28
C LYS A 1069 1.06 -2.11 30.77
N GLU A 1070 2.30 -1.84 31.19
CA GLU A 1070 2.64 -1.70 32.59
C GLU A 1070 1.80 -0.61 33.27
N ASN A 1071 1.54 0.52 32.60
CA ASN A 1071 0.82 1.65 33.19
C ASN A 1071 -0.71 1.60 32.95
N ALA A 1072 -1.16 0.99 31.85
CA ALA A 1072 -2.56 0.80 31.47
C ALA A 1072 -2.86 -0.68 31.10
N PRO A 1073 -2.84 -1.62 32.07
CA PRO A 1073 -2.87 -3.06 31.80
C PRO A 1073 -4.18 -3.57 31.16
N HIS A 1074 -5.27 -2.81 31.28
CA HIS A 1074 -6.58 -3.17 30.73
C HIS A 1074 -6.87 -2.53 29.37
N ALA A 1075 -5.97 -1.71 28.82
CA ALA A 1075 -6.18 -1.03 27.55
C ALA A 1075 -6.08 -1.99 26.36
N LYS A 1076 -7.18 -2.20 25.61
CA LYS A 1076 -7.11 -2.69 24.22
C LYS A 1076 -6.61 -1.55 23.34
N ILE A 1077 -5.60 -1.81 22.53
CA ILE A 1077 -5.13 -0.86 21.51
C ILE A 1077 -5.72 -1.27 20.17
N ILE A 1078 -6.35 -0.33 19.46
CA ILE A 1078 -6.98 -0.55 18.16
C ILE A 1078 -6.14 0.16 17.10
N GLY A 1079 -5.97 -0.46 15.92
CA GLY A 1079 -5.12 0.03 14.83
C GLY A 1079 -3.78 -0.69 14.68
N LEU A 1080 -3.35 -1.47 15.69
CA LEU A 1080 -2.11 -2.27 15.66
C LEU A 1080 -2.32 -3.72 15.16
N GLU A 1081 -3.53 -4.09 14.80
CA GLU A 1081 -3.92 -5.46 14.42
C GLU A 1081 -3.19 -5.98 13.15
N LYS A 1082 -2.57 -5.09 12.36
CA LYS A 1082 -1.68 -5.43 11.23
C LYS A 1082 -0.24 -5.77 11.64
N LEU A 1083 0.16 -5.41 12.86
CA LEU A 1083 1.52 -5.61 13.38
C LEU A 1083 1.62 -6.91 14.17
N GLU A 1084 0.56 -7.33 14.89
CA GLU A 1084 0.50 -8.63 15.59
C GLU A 1084 0.41 -9.85 14.65
N GLN A 1085 0.27 -9.65 13.34
CA GLN A 1085 0.19 -10.70 12.32
C GLN A 1085 1.51 -10.94 11.56
N ASN A 1086 2.57 -10.18 11.87
CA ASN A 1086 3.92 -10.31 11.30
C ASN A 1086 4.92 -10.71 12.40
#